data_AF-A0A3B8K155-F1
#
_entry.id   AF-A0A3B8K155-F1
#
_cell.length_a   1.000
_cell.length_b   1.000
_cell.length_c   1.000
_cell.angle_alpha   90.00
_cell.angle_beta   90.00
_cell.angle_gamma   90.00
#
_symmetry.space_group_name_H-M   'P 1'
#
loop_
_entity.id
_entity.type
_entity.pdbx_description
1 polymer ?
#
loop_
_entity_poly.entity_id
_entity_poly.type
_entity_poly.pdbx_seq_one_letter_code
_entity_poly.pdbx_strand_id
1 'polypeptide(L)'
;MQDFATNQSIFIITGMHRSGNSLTASLLQSAGVDIGERLMPPAEGNIKGYFENLDFTEFHENIFTSQGIAKTGWTLEKQIQIPEQFLEKAKLLIQANSCKQYWGWKDPRTTLFLNYWANLIPEANFLLIYRSPWEVIDSLYRRRNVGDEAFDFNPTFALQIWLNYNQEILKFYELAPERCLLLSVSSITHDPNFLIDAIKDKFGVALNYPASDIYDKSLLKTQQFNSHRPALIKHYFPQVWDVYQELNAKALAPEGLSSVLVPELPSLPPYETWVLQDWLELRKIEKESSKLHKQLKQTQEELEKECSQLQQALQQSQAERERSHSDLVQVNSQLQNTQAQLQDTQAQLHQSQVQEQETQEKLEATQEKLEAIQEKLEDTQEKLEATQDKLTALQSLLQQTQYQLEQLRALIISMENTKFWKLRTVWIGLRRSLGLTQDSNSPLRRLFLKLKYFSAVLKVRGIRYSLAKVSQKIYHRLDQSAPPVQVLPELQSATSPADEIYYAWLSKNFPREADLQKMAETLEVFSYKPVISIIMPVFNTPERFLKEAIESVLKQVYPYWELCIADDASTQPHVRTILEEYRVRDNRIKVVFRTENGHISLASNSAIELAEGEFLALLDHDDLLTPDALYEVALLLNRHPEADMIYSDEDKIDDNNQLREPFFKPDWCPDSFLSRMYTCHLGIYRRSLITAIGGFRAGYEGSQDYDLVLRFTEKTEKIFHIPKILYHWRIHAASTASSLNSKTYAVDAAKKALSEAIQRRGEHGVLTPAPGPNGYYLIRYHIQSTDLVSIIIPTKNLGKILDNCLNSIFEKTTYPKYEVILIDNGSTEEETFNVIKQWKDRKPEQFRCYSLDIPFNYSKLNNFAVQNSNGKYLLFLNNDTEVVTPDWIDAMIEQAQRPSIGAVGTLLLYPDNTIQHAGVVAGIGGVGSHSHKHFQVGSPGYFNHINTVNNFSAVTAACLMCRRDVFEEVGGFEEELPVAFNDVDFCFKLVEKGYKNVYLPHVVLYHYESKSRGLEDTPEKLARIIRETIYMQNKWKKIIDNDPCYNPHLTRKAENYSIEI
;
A
#
# COMPACT_ATOMS: atom_id res chain seq x y z
N MET A 1 -66.83 -23.08 43.64
CA MET A 1 -68.11 -23.05 42.92
C MET A 1 -68.12 -21.88 41.97
N GLN A 2 -67.69 -22.09 40.74
CA GLN A 2 -68.49 -21.88 39.53
C GLN A 2 -67.69 -22.49 38.36
N ASP A 3 -68.35 -23.39 37.65
CA ASP A 3 -67.87 -24.10 36.47
C ASP A 3 -67.29 -23.13 35.44
N PHE A 4 -66.00 -23.32 35.14
CA PHE A 4 -65.50 -23.16 33.78
C PHE A 4 -65.03 -24.54 33.33
N ALA A 5 -65.98 -25.41 32.98
CA ALA A 5 -65.73 -26.45 31.98
C ALA A 5 -65.43 -25.72 30.66
N THR A 6 -64.21 -25.20 30.55
CA THR A 6 -63.71 -24.63 29.31
C THR A 6 -63.32 -25.82 28.46
N ASN A 7 -63.98 -25.93 27.32
CA ASN A 7 -63.80 -26.95 26.30
C ASN A 7 -62.43 -26.74 25.60
N GLN A 8 -61.35 -26.66 26.38
CA GLN A 8 -60.00 -26.40 25.92
C GLN A 8 -59.31 -27.71 25.59
N SER A 9 -58.68 -27.77 24.42
CA SER A 9 -57.87 -28.91 24.02
C SER A 9 -56.41 -28.49 23.94
N ILE A 10 -55.58 -29.20 24.69
CA ILE A 10 -54.14 -28.91 24.82
C ILE A 10 -53.36 -29.89 23.96
N PHE A 11 -52.51 -29.38 23.07
CA PHE A 11 -51.72 -30.20 22.15
C PHE A 11 -50.21 -30.11 22.44
N ILE A 12 -49.61 -31.20 22.89
CA ILE A 12 -48.18 -31.30 23.14
C ILE A 12 -47.52 -32.02 21.98
N ILE A 13 -46.73 -31.29 21.20
CA ILE A 13 -46.10 -31.80 19.98
C ILE A 13 -44.64 -32.12 20.29
N THR A 14 -44.30 -33.40 20.26
CA THR A 14 -42.94 -33.82 20.58
C THR A 14 -42.51 -35.05 19.80
N GLY A 15 -41.23 -35.38 19.94
CA GLY A 15 -40.49 -36.32 19.13
C GLY A 15 -39.03 -35.98 19.21
N MET A 16 -38.13 -36.89 18.81
CA MET A 16 -36.71 -36.55 18.71
C MET A 16 -36.50 -35.30 17.82
N HIS A 17 -35.42 -34.57 18.07
CA HIS A 17 -34.97 -33.53 17.14
C HIS A 17 -34.87 -34.08 15.71
N ARG A 18 -35.31 -33.29 14.72
CA ARG A 18 -35.38 -33.67 13.30
C ARG A 18 -36.38 -34.78 12.95
N SER A 19 -37.25 -35.19 13.88
CA SER A 19 -38.36 -36.10 13.59
C SER A 19 -39.50 -35.50 12.78
N GLY A 20 -39.51 -34.18 12.52
CA GLY A 20 -40.59 -33.50 11.78
C GLY A 20 -41.53 -32.67 12.64
N ASN A 21 -41.27 -32.56 13.95
CA ASN A 21 -42.11 -31.84 14.91
C ASN A 21 -42.42 -30.39 14.48
N SER A 22 -41.45 -29.69 13.88
CA SER A 22 -41.64 -28.30 13.39
C SER A 22 -42.64 -28.21 12.23
N LEU A 23 -42.65 -29.21 11.34
CA LEU A 23 -43.65 -29.30 10.27
C LEU A 23 -45.04 -29.50 10.88
N THR A 24 -45.18 -30.47 11.80
CA THR A 24 -46.44 -30.76 12.49
C THR A 24 -46.96 -29.53 13.24
N ALA A 25 -46.09 -28.80 13.95
CA ALA A 25 -46.45 -27.58 14.65
C ALA A 25 -46.91 -26.47 13.71
N SER A 26 -46.23 -26.29 12.58
CA SER A 26 -46.61 -25.30 11.57
C SER A 26 -47.97 -25.61 10.92
N LEU A 27 -48.27 -26.89 10.66
CA LEU A 27 -49.57 -27.34 10.17
C LEU A 27 -50.68 -27.08 11.20
N LEU A 28 -50.45 -27.40 12.47
CA LEU A 28 -51.43 -27.19 13.53
C LEU A 28 -51.67 -25.70 13.83
N GLN A 29 -50.63 -24.88 13.74
CA GLN A 29 -50.79 -23.44 13.86
C GLN A 29 -51.65 -22.87 12.73
N SER A 30 -51.45 -23.34 11.48
CA SER A 30 -52.34 -22.97 10.37
C SER A 30 -53.76 -23.53 10.51
N ALA A 31 -53.93 -24.64 11.21
CA ALA A 31 -55.23 -25.26 11.49
C ALA A 31 -56.01 -24.58 12.63
N GLY A 32 -55.39 -23.62 13.34
CA GLY A 32 -56.01 -22.82 14.39
C GLY A 32 -55.58 -23.14 15.83
N VAL A 33 -54.52 -23.95 16.02
CA VAL A 33 -53.94 -24.21 17.35
C VAL A 33 -52.90 -23.14 17.70
N ASP A 34 -53.01 -22.52 18.88
CA ASP A 34 -51.98 -21.59 19.35
C ASP A 34 -50.75 -22.34 19.90
N ILE A 35 -49.61 -22.24 19.23
CA ILE A 35 -48.33 -22.86 19.63
C ILE A 35 -47.47 -21.91 20.49
N GLY A 36 -47.93 -20.68 20.69
CA GLY A 36 -47.27 -19.62 21.47
C GLY A 36 -46.74 -18.48 20.60
N GLU A 37 -46.61 -17.30 21.22
CA GLU A 37 -46.17 -16.07 20.55
C GLU A 37 -44.63 -15.93 20.51
N ARG A 38 -43.94 -16.47 21.51
CA ARG A 38 -42.48 -16.40 21.64
C ARG A 38 -41.81 -17.63 21.05
N LEU A 39 -41.73 -17.69 19.72
CA LEU A 39 -41.15 -18.82 18.99
C LEU A 39 -39.66 -18.63 18.69
N MET A 40 -38.92 -19.74 18.72
CA MET A 40 -37.49 -19.76 18.36
C MET A 40 -37.26 -19.30 16.90
N PRO A 41 -36.32 -18.35 16.67
CA PRO A 41 -36.14 -17.70 15.37
C PRO A 41 -35.64 -18.66 14.27
N PRO A 42 -35.86 -18.33 12.98
CA PRO A 42 -35.30 -19.08 11.86
C PRO A 42 -33.77 -19.11 11.84
N ALA A 43 -33.19 -20.16 11.25
CA ALA A 43 -31.74 -20.28 11.04
C ALA A 43 -31.41 -20.86 9.66
N GLU A 44 -30.13 -20.86 9.29
CA GLU A 44 -29.62 -21.24 7.95
C GLU A 44 -30.09 -22.65 7.48
N GLY A 45 -30.40 -23.56 8.41
CA GLY A 45 -30.94 -24.90 8.13
C GLY A 45 -32.47 -25.07 8.30
N ASN A 46 -33.20 -24.00 8.62
CA ASN A 46 -34.65 -23.95 8.75
C ASN A 46 -35.16 -22.49 8.62
N ILE A 47 -35.31 -22.04 7.38
CA ILE A 47 -35.61 -20.63 7.01
C ILE A 47 -36.99 -20.16 7.49
N LYS A 48 -37.91 -21.08 7.82
CA LYS A 48 -39.27 -20.78 8.29
C LYS A 48 -39.44 -20.79 9.82
N GLY A 49 -38.38 -21.03 10.60
CA GLY A 49 -38.45 -21.06 12.08
C GLY A 49 -38.60 -22.47 12.67
N TYR A 50 -38.17 -22.67 13.91
CA TYR A 50 -38.20 -23.99 14.58
C TYR A 50 -39.54 -24.33 15.24
N PHE A 51 -40.43 -23.33 15.38
CA PHE A 51 -41.73 -23.42 16.07
C PHE A 51 -41.59 -23.94 17.52
N GLU A 52 -40.41 -23.79 18.12
CA GLU A 52 -40.20 -24.12 19.53
C GLU A 52 -40.68 -22.96 20.38
N ASN A 53 -41.58 -23.25 21.32
CA ASN A 53 -42.04 -22.24 22.27
C ASN A 53 -40.91 -22.01 23.29
N LEU A 54 -40.31 -20.81 23.26
CA LEU A 54 -39.12 -20.50 24.02
C LEU A 54 -39.34 -20.62 25.54
N ASP A 55 -40.56 -20.41 26.03
CA ASP A 55 -40.84 -20.47 27.45
C ASP A 55 -40.79 -21.92 27.97
N PHE A 56 -41.30 -22.87 27.19
CA PHE A 56 -41.16 -24.30 27.48
C PHE A 56 -39.74 -24.79 27.19
N THR A 57 -39.07 -24.23 26.18
CA THR A 57 -37.67 -24.55 25.88
C THR A 57 -36.74 -24.19 27.03
N GLU A 58 -36.81 -22.95 27.49
CA GLU A 58 -36.01 -22.45 28.61
C GLU A 58 -36.31 -23.24 29.89
N PHE A 59 -37.56 -23.68 30.08
CA PHE A 59 -37.91 -24.56 31.19
C PHE A 59 -37.14 -25.88 31.16
N HIS A 60 -37.13 -26.61 30.04
CA HIS A 60 -36.39 -27.88 29.91
C HIS A 60 -34.88 -27.65 30.00
N GLU A 61 -34.35 -26.61 29.35
CA GLU A 61 -32.91 -26.28 29.37
C GLU A 61 -32.40 -25.96 30.78
N ASN A 62 -33.19 -25.24 31.58
CA ASN A 62 -32.82 -24.91 32.95
C ASN A 62 -32.77 -26.16 33.85
N ILE A 63 -33.67 -27.12 33.64
CA ILE A 63 -33.64 -28.40 34.36
C ILE A 63 -32.41 -29.22 33.95
N PHE A 64 -32.10 -29.29 32.66
CA PHE A 64 -30.88 -29.95 32.17
C PHE A 64 -29.62 -29.31 32.74
N THR A 65 -29.53 -27.98 32.69
CA THR A 65 -28.38 -27.22 33.22
C THR A 65 -28.19 -27.47 34.71
N SER A 66 -29.28 -27.55 35.48
CA SER A 66 -29.21 -27.83 36.94
C SER A 66 -28.65 -29.22 37.27
N GLN A 67 -28.62 -30.13 36.30
CA GLN A 67 -28.13 -31.51 36.43
C GLN A 67 -26.85 -31.76 35.61
N GLY A 68 -26.25 -30.72 35.03
CA GLY A 68 -25.05 -30.86 34.19
C GLY A 68 -25.31 -31.52 32.84
N ILE A 69 -26.57 -31.61 32.40
CA ILE A 69 -26.95 -32.16 31.09
C ILE A 69 -26.88 -31.06 30.04
N ALA A 70 -26.45 -31.40 28.81
CA ALA A 70 -26.42 -30.46 27.69
C ALA A 70 -27.82 -29.86 27.43
N LYS A 71 -27.88 -28.54 27.23
CA LYS A 71 -29.13 -27.80 26.99
C LYS A 71 -29.92 -28.33 25.79
N THR A 72 -29.23 -28.86 24.79
CA THR A 72 -29.83 -29.48 23.61
C THR A 72 -30.65 -30.73 23.93
N GLY A 73 -30.48 -31.34 25.09
CA GLY A 73 -31.15 -32.61 25.44
C GLY A 73 -30.46 -33.84 24.84
N TRP A 74 -29.23 -33.71 24.34
CA TRP A 74 -28.40 -34.84 23.90
C TRP A 74 -27.95 -35.69 25.10
N THR A 75 -28.88 -36.48 25.64
CA THR A 75 -28.66 -37.30 26.82
C THR A 75 -29.16 -38.73 26.67
N LEU A 76 -28.44 -39.65 27.28
CA LEU A 76 -28.81 -41.07 27.46
C LEU A 76 -29.29 -41.34 28.90
N GLU A 77 -29.39 -40.31 29.73
CA GLU A 77 -29.92 -40.42 31.09
C GLU A 77 -31.37 -40.90 31.04
N LYS A 78 -31.66 -42.02 31.70
CA LYS A 78 -32.98 -42.67 31.67
C LYS A 78 -34.01 -42.02 32.58
N GLN A 79 -33.58 -41.20 33.54
CA GLN A 79 -34.44 -40.53 34.51
C GLN A 79 -33.93 -39.11 34.76
N ILE A 80 -34.68 -38.11 34.28
CA ILE A 80 -34.41 -36.71 34.59
C ILE A 80 -35.15 -36.37 35.87
N GLN A 81 -34.41 -35.99 36.92
CA GLN A 81 -35.03 -35.54 38.16
C GLN A 81 -35.54 -34.13 37.96
N ILE A 82 -36.76 -33.84 38.42
CA ILE A 82 -37.37 -32.52 38.28
C ILE A 82 -37.42 -31.90 39.67
N PRO A 83 -36.55 -30.93 39.98
CA PRO A 83 -36.53 -30.31 41.30
C PRO A 83 -37.86 -29.62 41.60
N GLU A 84 -38.34 -29.72 42.85
CA GLU A 84 -39.65 -29.22 43.28
C GLU A 84 -39.85 -27.71 42.99
N GLN A 85 -38.75 -26.93 43.01
CA GLN A 85 -38.74 -25.51 42.64
C GLN A 85 -39.21 -25.20 41.20
N PHE A 86 -39.22 -26.18 40.30
CA PHE A 86 -39.72 -26.02 38.93
C PHE A 86 -41.24 -26.26 38.81
N LEU A 87 -41.89 -26.81 39.85
CA LEU A 87 -43.33 -27.07 39.82
C LEU A 87 -44.15 -25.78 39.69
N GLU A 88 -43.82 -24.76 40.48
CA GLU A 88 -44.50 -23.46 40.42
C GLU A 88 -44.25 -22.74 39.09
N LYS A 89 -43.05 -22.85 38.52
CA LYS A 89 -42.75 -22.33 37.18
C LYS A 89 -43.58 -23.02 36.11
N ALA A 90 -43.73 -24.34 36.17
CA ALA A 90 -44.54 -25.10 35.22
C ALA A 90 -46.02 -24.72 35.29
N LYS A 91 -46.58 -24.53 36.49
CA LYS A 91 -47.98 -24.07 36.66
C LYS A 91 -48.20 -22.68 36.08
N LEU A 92 -47.27 -21.75 36.29
CA LEU A 92 -47.33 -20.40 35.71
C LEU A 92 -47.28 -20.43 34.18
N LEU A 93 -46.44 -21.29 33.60
CA LEU A 93 -46.38 -21.47 32.14
C LEU A 93 -47.71 -21.98 31.57
N ILE A 94 -48.34 -22.95 32.24
CA ILE A 94 -49.65 -23.47 31.82
C ILE A 94 -50.71 -22.36 31.89
N GLN A 95 -50.76 -21.63 32.99
CA GLN A 95 -51.74 -20.55 33.18
C GLN A 95 -51.56 -19.42 32.16
N ALA A 96 -50.32 -19.08 31.80
CA ALA A 96 -50.03 -18.05 30.80
C ALA A 96 -50.51 -18.42 29.39
N ASN A 97 -50.55 -19.71 29.06
CA ASN A 97 -50.93 -20.20 27.73
C ASN A 97 -52.38 -20.69 27.65
N SER A 98 -53.09 -20.87 28.78
CA SER A 98 -54.47 -21.37 28.83
C SER A 98 -55.56 -20.36 28.42
N CYS A 99 -55.22 -19.31 27.67
CA CYS A 99 -56.15 -18.25 27.29
C CYS A 99 -56.88 -18.50 25.95
N LYS A 100 -56.49 -19.54 25.20
CA LYS A 100 -57.09 -19.88 23.89
C LYS A 100 -57.85 -21.20 23.96
N GLN A 101 -58.81 -21.37 23.06
CA GLN A 101 -59.64 -22.58 22.96
C GLN A 101 -58.80 -23.82 22.60
N TYR A 102 -57.87 -23.69 21.66
CA TYR A 102 -56.91 -24.73 21.30
C TYR A 102 -55.51 -24.14 21.44
N TRP A 103 -54.71 -24.72 22.34
CA TRP A 103 -53.35 -24.23 22.57
C TRP A 103 -52.41 -25.39 22.82
N GLY A 104 -51.12 -25.13 22.75
CA GLY A 104 -50.11 -26.15 22.92
C GLY A 104 -48.71 -25.61 22.78
N TRP A 105 -47.74 -26.52 22.76
CA TRP A 105 -46.37 -26.17 22.42
C TRP A 105 -45.71 -27.30 21.65
N LYS A 106 -44.69 -26.93 20.88
CA LYS A 106 -43.76 -27.88 20.31
C LYS A 106 -42.42 -27.72 20.98
N ASP A 107 -41.86 -28.83 21.45
CA ASP A 107 -40.49 -28.89 21.90
C ASP A 107 -39.99 -30.34 21.87
N PRO A 108 -38.88 -30.66 21.16
CA PRO A 108 -38.35 -32.02 21.13
C PRO A 108 -37.96 -32.55 22.52
N ARG A 109 -37.40 -31.69 23.38
CA ARG A 109 -36.94 -32.05 24.73
C ARG A 109 -38.09 -32.49 25.64
N THR A 110 -39.32 -32.04 25.34
CA THR A 110 -40.56 -32.52 26.02
C THR A 110 -40.71 -34.04 26.01
N THR A 111 -40.15 -34.75 25.02
CA THR A 111 -40.16 -36.22 24.95
C THR A 111 -39.59 -36.85 26.23
N LEU A 112 -38.56 -36.23 26.82
CA LEU A 112 -37.93 -36.73 28.04
C LEU A 112 -38.67 -36.33 29.32
N PHE A 113 -39.76 -35.57 29.20
CA PHE A 113 -40.60 -35.07 30.30
C PHE A 113 -42.07 -35.50 30.16
N LEU A 114 -42.40 -36.46 29.30
CA LEU A 114 -43.77 -36.84 28.97
C LEU A 114 -44.62 -37.16 30.21
N ASN A 115 -44.11 -38.01 31.10
CA ASN A 115 -44.80 -38.38 32.34
C ASN A 115 -45.04 -37.17 33.26
N TYR A 116 -44.10 -36.24 33.33
CA TYR A 116 -44.23 -35.04 34.15
C TYR A 116 -45.37 -34.14 33.66
N TRP A 117 -45.40 -33.85 32.35
CA TRP A 117 -46.46 -33.05 31.76
C TRP A 117 -47.81 -33.75 31.76
N ALA A 118 -47.85 -35.08 31.56
CA ALA A 118 -49.08 -35.86 31.60
C ALA A 118 -49.73 -35.88 32.99
N ASN A 119 -48.92 -35.84 34.06
CA ASN A 119 -49.38 -35.73 35.44
C ASN A 119 -49.84 -34.32 35.79
N LEU A 120 -49.14 -33.30 35.28
CA LEU A 120 -49.46 -31.90 35.57
C LEU A 120 -50.66 -31.38 34.76
N ILE A 121 -50.91 -31.95 33.58
CA ILE A 121 -52.01 -31.60 32.67
C ILE A 121 -52.72 -32.90 32.23
N PRO A 122 -53.65 -33.43 33.05
CA PRO A 122 -54.35 -34.70 32.75
C PRO A 122 -55.16 -34.70 31.45
N GLU A 123 -55.58 -33.53 30.97
CA GLU A 123 -56.36 -33.31 29.76
C GLU A 123 -55.52 -33.09 28.49
N ALA A 124 -54.19 -33.07 28.59
CA ALA A 124 -53.33 -32.87 27.43
C ALA A 124 -53.36 -34.06 26.45
N ASN A 125 -53.44 -33.72 25.16
CA ASN A 125 -53.31 -34.61 24.01
C ASN A 125 -51.87 -34.55 23.47
N PHE A 126 -51.25 -35.72 23.28
CA PHE A 126 -49.86 -35.84 22.86
C PHE A 126 -49.77 -36.27 21.40
N LEU A 127 -49.04 -35.48 20.61
CA LEU A 127 -48.69 -35.79 19.23
C LEU A 127 -47.23 -36.23 19.20
N LEU A 128 -47.03 -37.54 19.13
CA LEU A 128 -45.73 -38.20 19.18
C LEU A 128 -45.25 -38.45 17.76
N ILE A 129 -44.27 -37.67 17.32
CA ILE A 129 -43.79 -37.67 15.94
C ILE A 129 -42.44 -38.37 15.86
N TYR A 130 -42.33 -39.35 14.96
CA TYR A 130 -41.08 -40.03 14.68
C TYR A 130 -40.72 -39.99 13.20
N ARG A 131 -39.43 -40.18 12.94
CA ARG A 131 -38.84 -40.30 11.61
C ARG A 131 -37.84 -41.44 11.61
N SER A 132 -37.62 -42.03 10.44
CA SER A 132 -36.67 -43.11 10.28
C SER A 132 -35.26 -42.74 10.77
N PRO A 133 -34.52 -43.68 11.38
CA PRO A 133 -33.23 -43.37 11.99
C PRO A 133 -32.21 -42.88 10.95
N TRP A 134 -32.20 -43.47 9.74
CA TRP A 134 -31.26 -43.04 8.70
C TRP A 134 -31.50 -41.62 8.21
N GLU A 135 -32.75 -41.16 8.12
CA GLU A 135 -33.02 -39.77 7.72
C GLU A 135 -32.69 -38.77 8.83
N VAL A 136 -32.89 -39.14 10.10
CA VAL A 136 -32.52 -38.30 11.23
C VAL A 136 -31.02 -38.14 11.31
N ILE A 137 -30.25 -39.23 11.26
CA ILE A 137 -28.78 -39.20 11.25
C ILE A 137 -28.26 -38.39 10.06
N ASP A 138 -28.77 -38.65 8.86
CA ASP A 138 -28.36 -37.92 7.66
C ASP A 138 -28.58 -36.42 7.81
N SER A 139 -29.67 -36.04 8.47
CA SER A 139 -29.99 -34.66 8.74
C SER A 139 -29.13 -34.06 9.86
N LEU A 140 -28.69 -34.83 10.85
CA LEU A 140 -27.81 -34.37 11.93
C LEU A 140 -26.40 -34.12 11.38
N TYR A 141 -25.83 -35.07 10.63
CA TYR A 141 -24.48 -34.92 10.04
C TYR A 141 -24.38 -33.78 9.02
N ARG A 142 -25.49 -33.35 8.44
CA ARG A 142 -25.54 -32.19 7.52
C ARG A 142 -25.50 -30.84 8.25
N ARG A 143 -26.00 -30.78 9.48
CA ARG A 143 -26.29 -29.56 10.24
C ARG A 143 -25.25 -29.38 11.35
N ARG A 144 -24.16 -28.68 11.08
CA ARG A 144 -23.23 -28.21 12.12
C ARG A 144 -23.80 -26.94 12.78
N ASN A 145 -24.69 -27.10 13.76
CA ASN A 145 -25.10 -26.02 14.65
C ASN A 145 -24.30 -26.07 15.96
N VAL A 146 -24.20 -24.93 16.65
CA VAL A 146 -23.62 -24.84 18.00
C VAL A 146 -24.39 -25.80 18.94
N GLY A 147 -23.68 -26.73 19.58
CA GLY A 147 -24.25 -27.77 20.46
C GLY A 147 -24.38 -29.18 19.87
N ASP A 148 -24.09 -29.38 18.57
CA ASP A 148 -24.12 -30.70 17.89
C ASP A 148 -22.72 -31.36 17.80
N GLU A 149 -21.70 -30.73 18.39
CA GLU A 149 -20.29 -31.15 18.37
C GLU A 149 -20.07 -32.60 18.86
N ALA A 150 -20.90 -33.08 19.76
CA ALA A 150 -20.83 -34.44 20.28
C ALA A 150 -20.95 -35.52 19.18
N PHE A 151 -21.67 -35.24 18.10
CA PHE A 151 -21.84 -36.19 16.99
C PHE A 151 -20.63 -36.25 16.06
N ASP A 152 -19.78 -35.21 16.05
CA ASP A 152 -18.54 -35.19 15.27
C ASP A 152 -17.45 -36.06 15.91
N PHE A 153 -17.43 -36.13 17.24
CA PHE A 153 -16.48 -36.95 18.00
C PHE A 153 -16.97 -38.39 18.20
N ASN A 154 -18.29 -38.60 18.21
CA ASN A 154 -18.89 -39.91 18.34
C ASN A 154 -20.11 -40.06 17.41
N PRO A 155 -19.92 -40.49 16.15
CA PRO A 155 -21.01 -40.68 15.18
C PRO A 155 -22.08 -41.65 15.67
N THR A 156 -21.70 -42.70 16.42
CA THR A 156 -22.67 -43.68 16.98
C THR A 156 -23.62 -43.06 18.00
N PHE A 157 -23.24 -41.94 18.61
CA PHE A 157 -24.08 -41.22 19.59
C PHE A 157 -25.40 -40.73 18.99
N ALA A 158 -25.43 -40.35 17.72
CA ALA A 158 -26.67 -39.90 17.05
C ALA A 158 -27.74 -41.00 17.03
N LEU A 159 -27.34 -42.26 16.80
CA LEU A 159 -28.22 -43.42 16.85
C LEU A 159 -28.69 -43.74 18.27
N GLN A 160 -27.80 -43.62 19.25
CA GLN A 160 -28.12 -43.87 20.65
C GLN A 160 -29.15 -42.85 21.17
N ILE A 161 -29.03 -41.58 20.79
CA ILE A 161 -30.03 -40.55 21.12
C ILE A 161 -31.36 -40.84 20.41
N TRP A 162 -31.32 -41.24 19.13
CA TRP A 162 -32.53 -41.64 18.40
C TRP A 162 -33.25 -42.79 19.10
N LEU A 163 -32.50 -43.82 19.49
CA LEU A 163 -33.03 -44.96 20.22
C LEU A 163 -33.68 -44.53 21.53
N ASN A 164 -32.96 -43.73 22.34
CA ASN A 164 -33.42 -43.29 23.66
C ASN A 164 -34.75 -42.53 23.57
N TYR A 165 -34.82 -41.51 22.71
CA TYR A 165 -36.04 -40.71 22.55
C TYR A 165 -37.24 -41.54 22.07
N ASN A 166 -37.04 -42.43 21.10
CA ASN A 166 -38.13 -43.21 20.55
C ASN A 166 -38.58 -44.35 21.48
N GLN A 167 -37.70 -44.84 22.35
CA GLN A 167 -38.08 -45.73 23.44
C GLN A 167 -38.97 -45.03 24.48
N GLU A 168 -38.66 -43.78 24.84
CA GLU A 168 -39.53 -43.00 25.74
C GLU A 168 -40.90 -42.72 25.12
N ILE A 169 -40.95 -42.45 23.80
CA ILE A 169 -42.21 -42.35 23.05
C ILE A 169 -43.04 -43.63 23.16
N LEU A 170 -42.44 -44.80 22.89
CA LEU A 170 -43.14 -46.08 22.95
C LEU A 170 -43.65 -46.40 24.35
N LYS A 171 -42.79 -46.23 25.38
CA LYS A 171 -43.18 -46.45 26.78
C LYS A 171 -44.37 -45.57 27.17
N PHE A 172 -44.33 -44.29 26.81
CA PHE A 172 -45.42 -43.37 27.13
C PHE A 172 -46.71 -43.70 26.36
N TYR A 173 -46.59 -44.05 25.08
CA TYR A 173 -47.72 -44.47 24.25
C TYR A 173 -48.43 -45.71 24.82
N GLU A 174 -47.67 -46.67 25.36
CA GLU A 174 -48.24 -47.86 26.02
C GLU A 174 -48.96 -47.53 27.33
N LEU A 175 -48.47 -46.54 28.08
CA LEU A 175 -49.08 -46.13 29.35
C LEU A 175 -50.37 -45.32 29.16
N ALA A 176 -50.45 -44.51 28.10
CA ALA A 176 -51.57 -43.59 27.86
C ALA A 176 -52.01 -43.56 26.38
N PRO A 177 -52.40 -44.68 25.76
CA PRO A 177 -52.69 -44.76 24.32
C PRO A 177 -53.91 -43.92 23.91
N GLU A 178 -54.85 -43.66 24.82
CA GLU A 178 -56.02 -42.83 24.55
C GLU A 178 -55.70 -41.34 24.47
N ARG A 179 -54.56 -40.92 25.04
CA ARG A 179 -54.11 -39.53 25.04
C ARG A 179 -53.09 -39.23 23.94
N CYS A 180 -52.73 -40.23 23.13
CA CYS A 180 -51.61 -40.13 22.19
C CYS A 180 -52.03 -40.41 20.74
N LEU A 181 -51.45 -39.63 19.83
CA LEU A 181 -51.35 -39.95 18.41
C LEU A 181 -49.88 -40.19 18.06
N LEU A 182 -49.56 -41.41 17.65
CA LEU A 182 -48.24 -41.78 17.15
C LEU A 182 -48.24 -41.71 15.63
N LEU A 183 -47.42 -40.82 15.07
CA LEU A 183 -47.43 -40.50 13.64
C LEU A 183 -46.01 -40.46 13.08
N SER A 184 -45.83 -41.07 11.91
CA SER A 184 -44.60 -40.89 11.14
C SER A 184 -44.64 -39.56 10.39
N VAL A 185 -43.50 -38.86 10.29
CA VAL A 185 -43.43 -37.66 9.44
C VAL A 185 -43.79 -37.96 7.99
N SER A 186 -43.46 -39.16 7.50
CA SER A 186 -43.80 -39.61 6.15
C SER A 186 -45.32 -39.60 5.93
N SER A 187 -46.10 -40.07 6.90
CA SER A 187 -47.57 -40.05 6.86
C SER A 187 -48.10 -38.61 6.73
N ILE A 188 -47.56 -37.68 7.53
CA ILE A 188 -47.95 -36.27 7.53
C ILE A 188 -47.57 -35.56 6.23
N THR A 189 -46.43 -35.92 5.64
CA THR A 189 -45.96 -35.31 4.39
C THR A 189 -46.68 -35.84 3.15
N HIS A 190 -47.14 -37.10 3.21
CA HIS A 190 -47.90 -37.73 2.14
C HIS A 190 -49.29 -37.10 2.01
N ASP A 191 -49.97 -36.92 3.14
CA ASP A 191 -51.24 -36.22 3.22
C ASP A 191 -51.29 -35.32 4.47
N PRO A 192 -51.13 -34.00 4.34
CA PRO A 192 -51.21 -33.09 5.48
C PRO A 192 -52.60 -33.02 6.13
N ASN A 193 -53.68 -33.36 5.41
CA ASN A 193 -55.04 -33.33 5.94
C ASN A 193 -55.30 -34.53 6.87
N PHE A 194 -54.63 -35.65 6.63
CA PHE A 194 -54.66 -36.85 7.47
C PHE A 194 -54.36 -36.54 8.95
N LEU A 195 -53.45 -35.59 9.23
CA LEU A 195 -53.17 -35.16 10.60
C LEU A 195 -54.40 -34.59 11.31
N ILE A 196 -55.19 -33.78 10.59
CA ILE A 196 -56.39 -33.14 11.13
C ILE A 196 -57.51 -34.15 11.33
N ASP A 197 -57.68 -35.05 10.37
CA ASP A 197 -58.66 -36.13 10.46
C ASP A 197 -58.34 -37.07 11.64
N ALA A 198 -57.07 -37.46 11.80
CA ALA A 198 -56.63 -38.28 12.93
C ALA A 198 -56.86 -37.60 14.29
N ILE A 199 -56.67 -36.28 14.40
CA ILE A 199 -56.96 -35.51 15.62
C ILE A 199 -58.46 -35.48 15.92
N LYS A 200 -59.28 -35.28 14.90
CA LYS A 200 -60.74 -35.28 15.05
C LYS A 200 -61.25 -36.64 15.49
N ASP A 201 -60.76 -37.71 14.88
CA ASP A 201 -61.20 -39.08 15.17
C ASP A 201 -60.73 -39.55 16.55
N LYS A 202 -59.48 -39.22 16.94
CA LYS A 202 -58.91 -39.67 18.22
C LYS A 202 -59.35 -38.81 19.41
N PHE A 203 -59.38 -37.49 19.25
CA PHE A 203 -59.59 -36.56 20.37
C PHE A 203 -60.94 -35.82 20.30
N GLY A 204 -61.73 -35.98 19.24
CA GLY A 204 -63.00 -35.29 19.06
C GLY A 204 -62.87 -33.79 18.78
N VAL A 205 -61.68 -33.32 18.38
CA VAL A 205 -61.39 -31.89 18.17
C VAL A 205 -61.46 -31.53 16.68
N ALA A 206 -62.39 -30.65 16.31
CA ALA A 206 -62.53 -30.18 14.93
C ALA A 206 -61.64 -28.95 14.67
N LEU A 207 -60.51 -29.16 13.99
CA LEU A 207 -59.59 -28.11 13.51
C LEU A 207 -59.84 -27.80 12.03
N ASN A 208 -59.34 -26.66 11.55
CA ASN A 208 -59.39 -26.32 10.11
C ASN A 208 -58.32 -27.09 9.33
N TYR A 209 -58.55 -27.33 8.03
CA TYR A 209 -57.50 -27.89 7.18
C TYR A 209 -56.37 -26.87 6.94
N PRO A 210 -55.09 -27.29 6.96
CA PRO A 210 -53.94 -26.42 6.79
C PRO A 210 -53.82 -25.89 5.35
N ALA A 211 -53.22 -24.70 5.17
CA ALA A 211 -52.96 -24.14 3.84
C ALA A 211 -51.92 -24.94 3.03
N SER A 212 -52.03 -24.94 1.69
CA SER A 212 -51.26 -25.81 0.79
C SER A 212 -49.75 -25.52 0.71
N ASP A 213 -49.30 -24.32 1.08
CA ASP A 213 -47.95 -23.80 0.76
C ASP A 213 -47.05 -23.59 2.01
N ILE A 214 -47.41 -24.20 3.14
CA ILE A 214 -46.82 -23.90 4.45
C ILE A 214 -45.35 -24.33 4.56
N TYR A 215 -44.90 -25.35 3.82
CA TYR A 215 -43.52 -25.85 3.92
C TYR A 215 -42.85 -26.06 2.55
N ASP A 216 -41.52 -25.94 2.52
CA ASP A 216 -40.73 -26.27 1.33
C ASP A 216 -40.54 -27.79 1.24
N LYS A 217 -41.15 -28.42 0.23
CA LYS A 217 -41.02 -29.86 -0.04
C LYS A 217 -39.55 -30.29 -0.26
N SER A 218 -38.66 -29.37 -0.62
CA SER A 218 -37.23 -29.63 -0.83
C SER A 218 -36.47 -29.96 0.47
N LEU A 219 -36.94 -29.47 1.63
CA LEU A 219 -36.35 -29.75 2.96
C LEU A 219 -36.55 -31.20 3.40
N LEU A 220 -37.49 -31.89 2.77
CA LEU A 220 -37.80 -33.29 2.96
C LEU A 220 -37.35 -34.14 1.77
N LYS A 221 -36.41 -33.65 0.92
CA LYS A 221 -35.77 -34.45 -0.14
C LYS A 221 -35.22 -35.74 0.43
N THR A 222 -36.07 -36.75 0.42
CA THR A 222 -35.75 -38.15 0.49
C THR A 222 -35.12 -38.44 -0.87
N GLN A 223 -33.80 -38.67 -0.90
CA GLN A 223 -33.30 -39.68 -1.83
C GLN A 223 -33.91 -41.01 -1.36
N GLN A 224 -35.19 -41.18 -1.69
CA GLN A 224 -35.99 -42.32 -1.34
C GLN A 224 -35.47 -43.46 -2.21
N PHE A 225 -35.14 -44.57 -1.54
CA PHE A 225 -34.94 -45.91 -2.12
C PHE A 225 -33.58 -46.33 -2.71
N ASN A 226 -32.56 -45.47 -2.82
CA ASN A 226 -31.24 -45.88 -3.38
C ASN A 226 -30.05 -45.89 -2.40
N SER A 227 -30.28 -45.75 -1.10
CA SER A 227 -29.17 -45.81 -0.13
C SER A 227 -29.11 -47.17 0.57
N HIS A 228 -27.92 -47.74 0.70
CA HIS A 228 -27.64 -48.91 1.54
C HIS A 228 -27.84 -48.66 3.06
N ARG A 229 -28.18 -47.42 3.46
CA ARG A 229 -28.21 -46.95 4.86
C ARG A 229 -29.23 -47.68 5.76
N PRO A 230 -30.47 -47.99 5.33
CA PRO A 230 -31.39 -48.79 6.14
C PRO A 230 -30.84 -50.20 6.40
N ALA A 231 -30.17 -50.78 5.40
CA ALA A 231 -29.58 -52.09 5.49
C ALA A 231 -28.34 -52.10 6.43
N LEU A 232 -27.55 -51.01 6.43
CA LEU A 232 -26.45 -50.81 7.40
C LEU A 232 -26.96 -50.71 8.84
N ILE A 233 -28.02 -49.93 9.09
CA ILE A 233 -28.61 -49.81 10.42
C ILE A 233 -29.18 -51.16 10.89
N LYS A 234 -29.89 -51.88 10.01
CA LYS A 234 -30.42 -53.21 10.31
C LYS A 234 -29.31 -54.20 10.69
N HIS A 235 -28.15 -54.13 10.04
CA HIS A 235 -27.05 -55.06 10.26
C HIS A 235 -26.27 -54.75 11.55
N TYR A 236 -25.82 -53.51 11.73
CA TYR A 236 -24.93 -53.12 12.84
C TYR A 236 -25.68 -52.65 14.09
N PHE A 237 -26.91 -52.18 13.95
CA PHE A 237 -27.70 -51.63 15.06
C PHE A 237 -29.10 -52.25 15.10
N PRO A 238 -29.23 -53.58 15.27
CA PRO A 238 -30.51 -54.28 15.20
C PRO A 238 -31.55 -53.74 16.20
N GLN A 239 -31.12 -53.32 17.39
CA GLN A 239 -32.02 -52.74 18.41
C GLN A 239 -32.71 -51.45 17.93
N VAL A 240 -32.01 -50.62 17.14
CA VAL A 240 -32.57 -49.40 16.54
C VAL A 240 -33.61 -49.78 15.48
N TRP A 241 -33.30 -50.80 14.68
CA TRP A 241 -34.19 -51.32 13.66
C TRP A 241 -35.48 -51.88 14.28
N ASP A 242 -35.37 -52.64 15.37
CA ASP A 242 -36.52 -53.23 16.06
C ASP A 242 -37.46 -52.16 16.62
N VAL A 243 -36.92 -51.14 17.29
CA VAL A 243 -37.71 -50.00 17.78
C VAL A 243 -38.39 -49.24 16.63
N TYR A 244 -37.70 -49.06 15.50
CA TYR A 244 -38.30 -48.45 14.31
C TYR A 244 -39.47 -49.27 13.75
N GLN A 245 -39.34 -50.60 13.73
CA GLN A 245 -40.42 -51.48 13.27
C GLN A 245 -41.60 -51.49 14.24
N GLU A 246 -41.35 -51.44 15.54
CA GLU A 246 -42.39 -51.32 16.55
C GLU A 246 -43.16 -50.00 16.43
N LEU A 247 -42.45 -48.88 16.22
CA LEU A 247 -43.07 -47.59 15.93
C LEU A 247 -43.97 -47.67 14.69
N ASN A 248 -43.49 -48.24 13.59
CA ASN A 248 -44.30 -48.41 12.37
C ASN A 248 -45.52 -49.30 12.56
N ALA A 249 -45.42 -50.33 13.39
CA ALA A 249 -46.53 -51.23 13.67
C ALA A 249 -47.64 -50.56 14.49
N LYS A 250 -47.29 -49.59 15.36
CA LYS A 250 -48.22 -48.87 16.24
C LYS A 250 -48.70 -47.53 15.67
N ALA A 251 -47.99 -46.96 14.71
CA ALA A 251 -48.30 -45.64 14.16
C ALA A 251 -49.53 -45.63 13.25
N LEU A 252 -50.26 -44.52 13.26
CA LEU A 252 -51.33 -44.28 12.29
C LEU A 252 -50.73 -43.96 10.90
N ALA A 253 -51.25 -44.60 9.85
CA ALA A 253 -50.81 -44.39 8.47
C ALA A 253 -52.00 -44.27 7.51
N PRO A 254 -51.91 -43.42 6.47
CA PRO A 254 -52.93 -43.32 5.42
C PRO A 254 -52.92 -44.55 4.50
N GLU A 255 -54.06 -44.84 3.87
CA GLU A 255 -54.17 -45.94 2.89
C GLU A 255 -53.19 -45.75 1.73
N GLY A 256 -52.40 -46.78 1.41
CA GLY A 256 -51.45 -46.78 0.27
C GLY A 256 -49.99 -46.43 0.59
N LEU A 257 -49.64 -46.15 1.85
CA LEU A 257 -48.23 -45.95 2.24
C LEU A 257 -47.47 -47.30 2.27
N SER A 258 -46.55 -47.50 1.32
CA SER A 258 -45.76 -48.74 1.21
C SER A 258 -44.65 -48.84 2.28
N SER A 259 -44.39 -50.06 2.77
CA SER A 259 -43.28 -50.36 3.68
C SER A 259 -41.92 -50.21 2.97
N VAL A 260 -40.91 -49.72 3.70
CA VAL A 260 -39.54 -49.54 3.19
C VAL A 260 -38.94 -50.88 2.76
N LEU A 261 -38.61 -51.02 1.47
CA LEU A 261 -37.84 -52.16 0.95
C LEU A 261 -36.37 -52.03 1.39
N VAL A 262 -35.85 -53.05 2.08
CA VAL A 262 -34.46 -53.11 2.52
C VAL A 262 -33.65 -53.95 1.53
N PRO A 263 -32.70 -53.38 0.78
CA PRO A 263 -31.87 -54.16 -0.13
C PRO A 263 -30.93 -55.11 0.64
N GLU A 264 -30.61 -56.27 0.06
CA GLU A 264 -29.57 -57.16 0.57
C GLU A 264 -28.18 -56.55 0.33
N LEU A 265 -27.33 -56.57 1.35
CA LEU A 265 -25.97 -56.01 1.31
C LEU A 265 -24.95 -57.13 1.00
N PRO A 266 -24.05 -56.94 0.01
CA PRO A 266 -22.91 -57.83 -0.16
C PRO A 266 -21.83 -57.51 0.90
N SER A 267 -21.26 -58.57 1.48
CA SER A 267 -20.22 -58.63 2.54
C SER A 267 -19.72 -57.29 3.09
N LEU A 268 -20.02 -57.02 4.37
CA LEU A 268 -19.57 -55.83 5.06
C LEU A 268 -18.42 -56.11 6.06
N PRO A 269 -17.52 -55.15 6.30
CA PRO A 269 -16.44 -55.28 7.27
C PRO A 269 -16.93 -55.28 8.72
N PRO A 270 -16.17 -55.80 9.69
CA PRO A 270 -16.69 -56.05 11.05
C PRO A 270 -16.80 -54.82 11.97
N TYR A 271 -16.54 -53.59 11.48
CA TYR A 271 -16.35 -52.41 12.33
C TYR A 271 -17.51 -51.39 12.23
N GLU A 272 -18.37 -51.37 13.24
CA GLU A 272 -19.57 -50.52 13.35
C GLU A 272 -19.26 -49.01 13.31
N THR A 273 -18.19 -48.59 14.01
CA THR A 273 -17.81 -47.17 14.16
C THR A 273 -17.35 -46.56 12.84
N TRP A 274 -16.70 -47.37 11.99
CA TRP A 274 -16.15 -46.94 10.71
C TRP A 274 -17.26 -46.55 9.72
N VAL A 275 -18.36 -47.30 9.68
CA VAL A 275 -19.47 -47.08 8.75
C VAL A 275 -20.18 -45.74 8.98
N LEU A 276 -20.36 -45.34 10.23
CA LEU A 276 -20.97 -44.05 10.56
C LEU A 276 -19.97 -42.88 10.43
N GLN A 277 -18.69 -43.13 10.69
CA GLN A 277 -17.63 -42.14 10.44
C GLN A 277 -17.54 -41.81 8.94
N ASP A 278 -17.49 -42.82 8.07
CA ASP A 278 -17.44 -42.64 6.62
C ASP A 278 -18.67 -41.89 6.11
N TRP A 279 -19.86 -42.18 6.65
CA TRP A 279 -21.07 -41.44 6.31
C TRP A 279 -20.99 -39.96 6.74
N LEU A 280 -20.46 -39.68 7.93
CA LEU A 280 -20.21 -38.31 8.39
C LEU A 280 -19.21 -37.58 7.48
N GLU A 281 -18.07 -38.22 7.16
CA GLU A 281 -17.05 -37.64 6.27
C GLU A 281 -17.58 -37.38 4.86
N LEU A 282 -18.35 -38.30 4.28
CA LEU A 282 -19.00 -38.09 2.98
C LEU A 282 -19.92 -36.86 2.99
N ARG A 283 -20.70 -36.65 4.06
CA ARG A 283 -21.55 -35.45 4.18
C ARG A 283 -20.73 -34.17 4.38
N LYS A 284 -19.57 -34.23 5.03
CA LYS A 284 -18.64 -33.08 5.12
C LYS A 284 -18.13 -32.69 3.74
N ILE A 285 -17.65 -33.66 2.97
CA ILE A 285 -17.12 -33.47 1.61
C ILE A 285 -18.19 -32.90 0.68
N GLU A 286 -19.41 -33.44 0.68
CA GLU A 286 -20.50 -32.94 -0.16
C GLU A 286 -20.89 -31.48 0.16
N LYS A 287 -20.87 -31.10 1.43
CA LYS A 287 -21.17 -29.73 1.86
C LYS A 287 -20.07 -28.76 1.43
N GLU A 288 -18.80 -29.13 1.63
CA GLU A 288 -17.66 -28.35 1.16
C GLU A 288 -17.68 -28.19 -0.35
N SER A 289 -17.92 -29.29 -1.08
CA SER A 289 -18.05 -29.29 -2.54
C SER A 289 -19.18 -28.37 -3.01
N SER A 290 -20.34 -28.37 -2.34
CA SER A 290 -21.44 -27.47 -2.67
C SER A 290 -21.12 -26.00 -2.38
N LYS A 291 -20.40 -25.72 -1.28
CA LYS A 291 -19.94 -24.36 -0.93
C LYS A 291 -18.92 -23.85 -1.96
N LEU A 292 -17.94 -24.68 -2.30
CA LEU A 292 -16.92 -24.40 -3.31
C LEU A 292 -17.54 -24.18 -4.69
N HIS A 293 -18.52 -24.99 -5.10
CA HIS A 293 -19.25 -24.78 -6.35
C HIS A 293 -20.00 -23.45 -6.38
N LYS A 294 -20.62 -23.05 -5.27
CA LYS A 294 -21.31 -21.76 -5.17
C LYS A 294 -20.34 -20.59 -5.25
N GLN A 295 -19.19 -20.70 -4.58
CA GLN A 295 -18.12 -19.70 -4.63
C GLN A 295 -17.52 -19.60 -6.04
N LEU A 296 -17.20 -20.73 -6.67
CA LEU A 296 -16.67 -20.79 -8.03
C LEU A 296 -17.62 -20.11 -9.02
N LYS A 297 -18.92 -20.39 -8.93
CA LYS A 297 -19.93 -19.78 -9.80
C LYS A 297 -20.00 -18.26 -9.60
N GLN A 298 -19.96 -17.80 -8.35
CA GLN A 298 -19.97 -16.38 -8.04
C GLN A 298 -18.71 -15.67 -8.55
N THR A 299 -17.54 -16.27 -8.36
CA THR A 299 -16.27 -15.73 -8.86
C THR A 299 -16.21 -15.72 -10.39
N GLN A 300 -16.79 -16.72 -11.06
CA GLN A 300 -16.92 -16.72 -12.53
C GLN A 300 -17.80 -15.57 -13.03
N GLU A 301 -18.95 -15.34 -12.39
CA GLU A 301 -19.84 -14.22 -12.74
C GLU A 301 -19.19 -12.85 -12.49
N GLU A 302 -18.39 -12.72 -11.42
CA GLU A 302 -17.61 -11.51 -11.12
C GLU A 302 -16.50 -11.27 -12.14
N LEU A 303 -15.74 -12.32 -12.51
CA LEU A 303 -14.65 -12.24 -13.48
C LEU A 303 -15.15 -11.93 -14.91
N GLU A 304 -16.29 -12.49 -15.32
CA GLU A 304 -16.92 -12.16 -16.61
C GLU A 304 -17.33 -10.69 -16.69
N LYS A 305 -17.85 -10.14 -15.57
CA LYS A 305 -18.21 -8.73 -15.48
C LYS A 305 -16.99 -7.82 -15.55
N GLU A 306 -15.92 -8.18 -14.86
CA GLU A 306 -14.66 -7.42 -14.85
C GLU A 306 -13.95 -7.47 -16.21
N CYS A 307 -13.91 -8.63 -16.87
CA CYS A 307 -13.42 -8.78 -18.25
C CYS A 307 -14.18 -7.88 -19.23
N SER A 308 -15.51 -7.80 -19.11
CA SER A 308 -16.34 -6.93 -19.95
C SER A 308 -16.03 -5.44 -19.72
N GLN A 309 -15.85 -5.03 -18.46
CA GLN A 309 -15.46 -3.67 -18.11
C GLN A 309 -14.05 -3.31 -18.62
N LEU A 310 -13.09 -4.22 -18.50
CA LEU A 310 -11.73 -4.04 -19.01
C LEU A 310 -11.69 -3.97 -20.55
N GLN A 311 -12.50 -4.77 -21.25
CA GLN A 311 -12.62 -4.67 -22.71
C GLN A 311 -13.19 -3.32 -23.14
N GLN A 312 -14.18 -2.80 -22.41
CA GLN A 312 -14.76 -1.49 -22.69
C GLN A 312 -13.77 -0.35 -22.41
N ALA A 313 -13.04 -0.42 -21.29
CA ALA A 313 -11.98 0.53 -20.95
C ALA A 313 -10.82 0.50 -21.96
N LEU A 314 -10.45 -0.68 -22.45
CA LEU A 314 -9.43 -0.84 -23.49
C LEU A 314 -9.86 -0.17 -24.80
N GLN A 315 -11.11 -0.37 -25.24
CA GLN A 315 -11.64 0.30 -26.43
C GLN A 315 -11.66 1.83 -26.27
N GLN A 316 -12.03 2.33 -25.10
CA GLN A 316 -12.02 3.77 -24.82
C GLN A 316 -10.60 4.33 -24.84
N SER A 317 -9.64 3.65 -24.22
CA SER A 317 -8.22 4.04 -24.21
C SER A 317 -7.62 4.02 -25.62
N GLN A 318 -7.98 3.05 -26.46
CA GLN A 318 -7.58 3.00 -27.86
C GLN A 318 -8.12 4.21 -28.65
N ALA A 319 -9.40 4.57 -28.45
CA ALA A 319 -10.00 5.75 -29.08
C ALA A 319 -9.35 7.07 -28.61
N GLU A 320 -9.04 7.18 -27.31
CA GLU A 320 -8.33 8.35 -26.75
C GLU A 320 -6.91 8.46 -27.29
N ARG A 321 -6.21 7.33 -27.48
CA ARG A 321 -4.89 7.28 -28.09
C ARG A 321 -4.92 7.73 -29.55
N GLU A 322 -5.92 7.30 -30.33
CA GLU A 322 -6.09 7.75 -31.71
C GLU A 322 -6.39 9.25 -31.80
N ARG A 323 -7.24 9.77 -30.92
CA ARG A 323 -7.51 11.21 -30.82
C ARG A 323 -6.25 12.00 -30.45
N SER A 324 -5.52 11.55 -29.42
CA SER A 324 -4.27 12.17 -28.99
C SER A 324 -3.20 12.13 -30.09
N HIS A 325 -3.14 11.04 -30.87
CA HIS A 325 -2.25 10.96 -32.02
C HIS A 325 -2.64 11.98 -33.10
N SER A 326 -3.93 12.14 -33.39
CA SER A 326 -4.41 13.17 -34.32
C SER A 326 -4.04 14.57 -33.85
N ASP A 327 -4.24 14.86 -32.56
CA ASP A 327 -3.90 16.15 -31.96
C ASP A 327 -2.38 16.41 -32.01
N LEU A 328 -1.56 15.40 -31.74
CA LEU A 328 -0.10 15.48 -31.88
C LEU A 328 0.34 15.80 -33.31
N VAL A 329 -0.30 15.20 -34.32
CA VAL A 329 -0.01 15.49 -35.73
C VAL A 329 -0.37 16.94 -36.06
N GLN A 330 -1.50 17.44 -35.55
CA GLN A 330 -1.92 18.82 -35.74
C GLN A 330 -0.99 19.82 -35.05
N VAL A 331 -0.60 19.57 -33.80
CA VAL A 331 0.35 20.38 -33.04
C VAL A 331 1.72 20.39 -33.71
N ASN A 332 2.19 19.24 -34.23
CA ASN A 332 3.47 19.18 -34.93
C ASN A 332 3.46 20.00 -36.23
N SER A 333 2.34 20.03 -36.96
CA SER A 333 2.15 20.90 -38.12
C SER A 333 2.17 22.39 -37.74
N GLN A 334 1.50 22.76 -36.64
CA GLN A 334 1.56 24.13 -36.12
C GLN A 334 2.97 24.53 -35.66
N LEU A 335 3.71 23.60 -35.05
CA LEU A 335 5.09 23.82 -34.62
C LEU A 335 6.00 24.09 -35.83
N GLN A 336 5.86 23.31 -36.91
CA GLN A 336 6.61 23.53 -38.16
C GLN A 336 6.31 24.90 -38.77
N ASN A 337 5.04 25.31 -38.80
CA ASN A 337 4.66 26.65 -39.28
C ASN A 337 5.23 27.77 -38.40
N THR A 338 5.22 27.58 -37.08
CA THR A 338 5.77 28.56 -36.13
C THR A 338 7.29 28.66 -36.24
N GLN A 339 7.98 27.53 -36.47
CA GLN A 339 9.42 27.51 -36.72
C GLN A 339 9.78 28.25 -38.02
N ALA A 340 8.98 28.09 -39.08
CA ALA A 340 9.16 28.86 -40.32
C ALA A 340 8.97 30.37 -40.08
N GLN A 341 7.93 30.77 -39.34
CA GLN A 341 7.71 32.17 -38.98
C GLN A 341 8.84 32.74 -38.11
N LEU A 342 9.40 31.93 -37.20
CA LEU A 342 10.54 32.33 -36.37
C LEU A 342 11.78 32.59 -37.22
N GLN A 343 12.05 31.74 -38.22
CA GLN A 343 13.16 31.93 -39.16
C GLN A 343 13.00 33.22 -39.97
N ASP A 344 11.80 33.50 -40.47
CA ASP A 344 11.51 34.76 -41.18
C ASP A 344 11.70 35.98 -40.27
N THR A 345 11.22 35.90 -39.02
CA THR A 345 11.37 36.98 -38.03
C THR A 345 12.83 37.20 -37.66
N GLN A 346 13.62 36.13 -37.53
CA GLN A 346 15.07 36.22 -37.29
C GLN A 346 15.80 36.87 -38.47
N ALA A 347 15.41 36.56 -39.70
CA ALA A 347 15.96 37.20 -40.89
C ALA A 347 15.63 38.71 -40.92
N GLN A 348 14.40 39.09 -40.59
CA GLN A 348 14.00 40.50 -40.48
C GLN A 348 14.75 41.24 -39.37
N LEU A 349 14.93 40.60 -38.20
CA LEU A 349 15.70 41.17 -37.09
C LEU A 349 17.15 41.42 -37.49
N HIS A 350 17.77 40.47 -38.19
CA HIS A 350 19.13 40.63 -38.70
C HIS A 350 19.23 41.81 -39.67
N GLN A 351 18.26 41.95 -40.59
CA GLN A 351 18.22 43.08 -41.51
C GLN A 351 18.07 44.43 -40.77
N SER A 352 17.23 44.47 -39.73
CA SER A 352 17.05 45.65 -38.89
C SER A 352 18.33 46.00 -38.12
N GLN A 353 19.06 45.01 -37.61
CA GLN A 353 20.34 45.22 -36.92
C GLN A 353 21.42 45.77 -37.85
N VAL A 354 21.50 45.27 -39.09
CA VAL A 354 22.40 45.83 -40.11
C VAL A 354 22.06 47.30 -40.39
N GLN A 355 20.77 47.62 -40.49
CA GLN A 355 20.33 48.99 -40.74
C GLN A 355 20.56 49.92 -39.54
N GLU A 356 20.43 49.42 -38.31
CA GLU A 356 20.81 50.13 -37.10
C GLU A 356 22.30 50.45 -37.09
N GLN A 357 23.15 49.48 -37.45
CA GLN A 357 24.59 49.67 -37.54
C GLN A 357 24.99 50.72 -38.59
N GLU A 358 24.39 50.69 -39.78
CA GLU A 358 24.60 51.74 -40.80
C GLU A 358 24.13 53.12 -40.32
N THR A 359 23.08 53.16 -39.49
CA THR A 359 22.56 54.42 -38.95
C THR A 359 23.48 54.96 -37.86
N GLN A 360 24.05 54.07 -37.04
CA GLN A 360 25.05 54.40 -36.02
C GLN A 360 26.31 55.00 -36.65
N GLU A 361 26.84 54.39 -37.72
CA GLU A 361 27.99 54.92 -38.45
C GLU A 361 27.72 56.32 -39.04
N LYS A 362 26.50 56.53 -39.58
CA LYS A 362 26.09 57.86 -40.07
C LYS A 362 25.95 58.88 -38.93
N LEU A 363 25.50 58.45 -37.75
CA LEU A 363 25.37 59.30 -36.57
C LEU A 363 26.75 59.75 -36.08
N GLU A 364 27.71 58.84 -35.97
CA GLU A 364 29.09 59.14 -35.60
C GLU A 364 29.73 60.12 -36.59
N ALA A 365 29.61 59.87 -37.90
CA ALA A 365 30.10 60.80 -38.92
C ALA A 365 29.41 62.18 -38.89
N THR A 366 28.18 62.26 -38.35
CA THR A 366 27.47 63.53 -38.17
C THR A 366 27.91 64.24 -36.89
N GLN A 367 28.20 63.50 -35.82
CA GLN A 367 28.77 64.02 -34.59
C GLN A 367 30.16 64.62 -34.81
N GLU A 368 31.04 63.94 -35.55
CA GLU A 368 32.36 64.49 -35.92
C GLU A 368 32.23 65.82 -36.69
N LYS A 369 31.26 65.92 -37.60
CA LYS A 369 30.98 67.17 -38.31
C LYS A 369 30.44 68.26 -37.39
N LEU A 370 29.63 67.89 -36.39
CA LEU A 370 29.08 68.82 -35.42
C LEU A 370 30.20 69.40 -34.53
N GLU A 371 31.12 68.56 -34.08
CA GLU A 371 32.30 68.97 -33.30
C GLU A 371 33.19 69.93 -34.12
N ALA A 372 33.47 69.62 -35.38
CA ALA A 372 34.22 70.51 -36.27
C ALA A 372 33.51 71.86 -36.53
N ILE A 373 32.18 71.89 -36.47
CA ILE A 373 31.39 73.13 -36.57
C ILE A 373 31.41 73.89 -35.24
N GLN A 374 31.36 73.21 -34.10
CA GLN A 374 31.46 73.83 -32.78
C GLN A 374 32.83 74.48 -32.58
N GLU A 375 33.92 73.83 -32.99
CA GLU A 375 35.27 74.41 -32.94
C GLU A 375 35.37 75.69 -33.79
N LYS A 376 34.78 75.68 -35.00
CA LYS A 376 34.68 76.90 -35.83
C LYS A 376 33.82 77.98 -35.20
N LEU A 377 32.77 77.61 -34.47
CA LEU A 377 31.88 78.54 -33.79
C LEU A 377 32.61 79.24 -32.63
N GLU A 378 33.41 78.51 -31.86
CA GLU A 378 34.27 79.08 -30.82
C GLU A 378 35.31 80.05 -31.40
N ASP A 379 36.03 79.66 -32.47
CA ASP A 379 36.99 80.56 -33.14
C ASP A 379 36.31 81.83 -33.73
N THR A 380 35.06 81.71 -34.19
CA THR A 380 34.28 82.90 -34.61
C THR A 380 33.76 83.74 -33.45
N GLN A 381 33.43 83.13 -32.31
CA GLN A 381 33.05 83.85 -31.09
C GLN A 381 34.24 84.62 -30.51
N GLU A 382 35.44 84.04 -30.47
CA GLU A 382 36.65 84.74 -30.04
C GLU A 382 36.96 85.94 -30.96
N LYS A 383 36.82 85.77 -32.28
CA LYS A 383 36.96 86.88 -33.24
C LYS A 383 35.91 87.96 -33.05
N LEU A 384 34.68 87.57 -32.68
CA LEU A 384 33.60 88.51 -32.40
C LEU A 384 33.88 89.31 -31.13
N GLU A 385 34.34 88.68 -30.05
CA GLU A 385 34.76 89.35 -28.81
C GLU A 385 35.91 90.33 -29.07
N ALA A 386 36.95 89.90 -29.80
CA ALA A 386 38.05 90.79 -30.18
C ALA A 386 37.60 92.00 -31.03
N THR A 387 36.53 91.83 -31.82
CA THR A 387 35.93 92.92 -32.61
C THR A 387 35.07 93.83 -31.73
N GLN A 388 34.35 93.27 -30.76
CA GLN A 388 33.56 93.98 -29.76
C GLN A 388 34.45 94.85 -28.87
N ASP A 389 35.62 94.34 -28.47
CA ASP A 389 36.62 95.10 -27.70
C ASP A 389 37.18 96.27 -28.51
N LYS A 390 37.48 96.06 -29.80
CA LYS A 390 37.87 97.15 -30.71
C LYS A 390 36.75 98.19 -30.86
N LEU A 391 35.50 97.77 -30.94
CA LEU A 391 34.35 98.67 -31.04
C LEU A 391 34.21 99.50 -29.76
N THR A 392 34.40 98.88 -28.59
CA THR A 392 34.36 99.55 -27.29
C THR A 392 35.50 100.55 -27.14
N ALA A 393 36.71 100.21 -27.60
CA ALA A 393 37.85 101.12 -27.65
C ALA A 393 37.58 102.32 -28.58
N LEU A 394 36.97 102.09 -29.76
CA LEU A 394 36.57 103.15 -30.69
C LEU A 394 35.44 104.03 -30.13
N GLN A 395 34.48 103.46 -29.40
CA GLN A 395 33.43 104.21 -28.72
C GLN A 395 34.00 105.09 -27.60
N SER A 396 34.98 104.59 -26.84
CA SER A 396 35.69 105.39 -25.83
C SER A 396 36.45 106.55 -26.49
N LEU A 397 37.12 106.31 -27.62
CA LEU A 397 37.79 107.36 -28.40
C LEU A 397 36.80 108.40 -28.96
N LEU A 398 35.63 107.96 -29.42
CA LEU A 398 34.54 108.83 -29.88
C LEU A 398 34.02 109.72 -28.74
N GLN A 399 33.88 109.15 -27.54
CA GLN A 399 33.45 109.90 -26.36
C GLN A 399 34.50 110.95 -25.95
N GLN A 400 35.79 110.60 -26.05
CA GLN A 400 36.91 111.52 -25.82
C GLN A 400 36.95 112.67 -26.84
N THR A 401 36.67 112.38 -28.11
CA THR A 401 36.59 113.42 -29.18
C THR A 401 35.33 114.27 -29.09
N GLN A 402 34.18 113.70 -28.69
CA GLN A 402 32.96 114.47 -28.41
C GLN A 402 33.15 115.43 -27.23
N TYR A 403 33.87 115.01 -26.18
CA TYR A 403 34.24 115.88 -25.06
C TYR A 403 35.15 117.04 -25.50
N GLN A 404 36.11 116.81 -26.39
CA GLN A 404 36.92 117.88 -26.99
C GLN A 404 36.11 118.84 -27.88
N LEU A 405 35.11 118.34 -28.60
CA LEU A 405 34.18 119.13 -29.42
C LEU A 405 33.26 120.02 -28.58
N GLU A 406 32.81 119.56 -27.41
CA GLU A 406 32.03 120.38 -26.47
C GLU A 406 32.86 121.49 -25.84
N GLN A 407 34.15 121.24 -25.53
CA GLN A 407 35.07 122.28 -25.07
C GLN A 407 35.37 123.35 -26.16
N LEU A 408 35.45 122.95 -27.44
CA LEU A 408 35.59 123.89 -28.57
C LEU A 408 34.30 124.67 -28.88
N ARG A 409 33.11 124.07 -28.70
CA ARG A 409 31.81 124.76 -28.85
C ARG A 409 31.58 125.81 -27.75
N ALA A 410 32.05 125.55 -26.52
CA ALA A 410 32.04 126.55 -25.45
C ALA A 410 32.96 127.76 -25.74
N LEU A 411 34.04 127.57 -26.51
CA LEU A 411 34.92 128.65 -26.98
C LEU A 411 34.28 129.49 -28.11
N ILE A 412 33.54 128.85 -29.03
CA ILE A 412 32.88 129.50 -30.17
C ILE A 412 31.66 130.35 -29.73
N ILE A 413 30.91 129.92 -28.72
CA ILE A 413 29.79 130.69 -28.14
C ILE A 413 30.29 131.97 -27.43
N SER A 414 31.57 132.03 -27.03
CA SER A 414 32.21 133.23 -26.47
C SER A 414 32.71 134.25 -27.51
N MET A 415 32.67 133.94 -28.81
CA MET A 415 33.16 134.79 -29.91
C MET A 415 32.06 135.49 -30.75
N GLU A 416 30.78 135.11 -30.61
CA GLU A 416 29.69 135.64 -31.46
C GLU A 416 28.94 136.87 -30.90
N ASN A 417 29.38 137.47 -29.78
CA ASN A 417 28.86 138.76 -29.29
C ASN A 417 29.55 139.99 -29.91
N THR A 418 30.13 139.87 -31.10
CA THR A 418 30.93 140.94 -31.72
C THR A 418 30.32 141.44 -33.04
N LYS A 419 30.35 142.77 -33.20
CA LYS A 419 29.49 143.62 -34.05
C LYS A 419 29.54 143.41 -35.58
N PHE A 420 30.11 142.33 -36.10
CA PHE A 420 30.29 142.10 -37.55
C PHE A 420 29.18 141.24 -38.20
N TRP A 421 28.30 140.64 -37.40
CA TRP A 421 27.20 139.75 -37.81
C TRP A 421 25.94 140.46 -38.34
N LYS A 422 25.96 141.78 -38.55
CA LYS A 422 24.79 142.59 -38.98
C LYS A 422 24.70 142.91 -40.49
N LEU A 423 25.50 142.29 -41.35
CA LEU A 423 25.60 142.69 -42.78
C LEU A 423 25.49 141.57 -43.83
N ARG A 424 24.83 140.44 -43.53
CA ARG A 424 24.63 139.37 -44.55
C ARG A 424 23.18 138.92 -44.74
N THR A 425 22.21 139.80 -44.48
CA THR A 425 20.77 139.59 -44.68
C THR A 425 20.24 139.97 -46.07
N VAL A 426 21.10 140.21 -47.07
CA VAL A 426 20.63 140.67 -48.41
C VAL A 426 21.01 139.72 -49.57
N TRP A 427 21.77 138.64 -49.32
CA TRP A 427 22.37 137.84 -50.41
C TRP A 427 21.61 136.57 -50.85
N ILE A 428 20.60 136.06 -50.14
CA ILE A 428 19.81 134.89 -50.61
C ILE A 428 18.29 135.09 -50.35
N GLY A 429 17.81 136.33 -50.50
CA GLY A 429 16.38 136.61 -50.74
C GLY A 429 15.99 136.48 -52.22
N LEU A 430 16.92 136.09 -53.09
CA LEU A 430 16.74 136.26 -54.52
C LEU A 430 17.46 135.19 -55.34
N ARG A 431 17.19 133.93 -55.06
CA ARG A 431 17.22 132.84 -56.07
C ARG A 431 16.62 131.59 -55.44
N ARG A 432 15.29 131.55 -55.31
CA ARG A 432 14.31 131.32 -56.39
C ARG A 432 14.49 129.96 -57.03
N SER A 433 13.35 129.28 -57.01
CA SER A 433 12.74 128.56 -58.12
C SER A 433 13.08 127.08 -58.21
N LEU A 434 12.01 126.31 -57.94
CA LEU A 434 11.69 124.96 -58.45
C LEU A 434 12.24 123.83 -57.56
N GLY A 435 11.46 123.03 -56.82
CA GLY A 435 10.04 122.72 -56.89
C GLY A 435 9.83 121.22 -57.17
N LEU A 436 8.98 120.57 -56.34
CA LEU A 436 8.13 119.38 -56.65
C LEU A 436 8.87 118.02 -56.83
N THR A 437 8.35 116.81 -56.58
CA THR A 437 7.07 116.25 -56.05
C THR A 437 7.19 114.70 -55.96
N GLN A 438 6.45 114.12 -55.00
CA GLN A 438 5.56 112.93 -55.05
C GLN A 438 5.97 111.53 -55.58
N ASP A 439 5.45 110.55 -54.81
CA ASP A 439 4.72 109.30 -55.18
C ASP A 439 5.46 108.18 -55.95
N SER A 440 5.13 106.88 -55.83
CA SER A 440 4.14 106.12 -55.05
C SER A 440 4.47 104.61 -55.15
N ASN A 441 3.84 103.84 -54.25
CA ASN A 441 3.26 102.50 -54.46
C ASN A 441 4.10 101.22 -54.64
N SER A 442 3.92 100.38 -53.61
CA SER A 442 3.54 98.94 -53.70
C SER A 442 4.64 97.90 -53.92
N PRO A 443 4.41 96.64 -53.54
CA PRO A 443 4.19 96.22 -52.16
C PRO A 443 5.16 95.10 -51.74
N LEU A 444 5.57 95.15 -50.47
CA LEU A 444 6.01 94.00 -49.65
C LEU A 444 7.23 93.21 -50.13
N ARG A 445 8.40 93.86 -50.03
CA ARG A 445 9.71 93.22 -50.01
C ARG A 445 10.28 93.29 -48.59
N ARG A 446 10.82 92.15 -48.15
CA ARG A 446 11.75 91.95 -47.01
C ARG A 446 11.08 91.91 -45.65
N LEU A 447 10.92 90.71 -45.08
CA LEU A 447 12.01 90.00 -44.40
C LEU A 447 12.63 90.96 -43.38
N PHE A 448 12.06 91.05 -42.18
CA PHE A 448 12.88 91.09 -40.98
C PHE A 448 12.03 90.67 -39.78
N LEU A 449 12.53 89.62 -39.16
CA LEU A 449 12.35 89.17 -37.80
C LEU A 449 11.43 90.02 -36.91
N LYS A 450 10.52 89.27 -36.28
CA LYS A 450 10.23 89.27 -34.85
C LYS A 450 9.84 90.62 -34.27
N LEU A 451 8.57 90.68 -33.92
CA LEU A 451 7.96 91.00 -32.63
C LEU A 451 6.44 90.92 -32.96
N LYS A 452 5.49 90.50 -32.13
CA LYS A 452 5.36 90.61 -30.69
C LYS A 452 3.97 90.06 -30.31
N TYR A 453 3.83 89.71 -29.03
CA TYR A 453 2.61 89.86 -28.22
C TYR A 453 1.42 88.93 -28.53
N PHE A 454 0.62 88.47 -27.57
CA PHE A 454 0.30 88.98 -26.23
C PHE A 454 -0.15 87.75 -25.43
N SER A 455 0.29 87.60 -24.17
CA SER A 455 -0.59 87.75 -22.98
C SER A 455 -1.65 86.63 -22.84
N ALA A 456 -1.75 85.86 -21.75
CA ALA A 456 -1.84 86.23 -20.35
C ALA A 456 -3.09 85.54 -19.77
N VAL A 457 -2.93 84.96 -18.57
CA VAL A 457 -3.86 85.07 -17.42
C VAL A 457 -5.22 84.33 -17.61
N LEU A 458 -5.64 83.40 -16.75
CA LEU A 458 -5.89 83.47 -15.30
C LEU A 458 -5.50 82.13 -14.62
N LYS A 459 -4.70 82.10 -13.54
CA LYS A 459 -5.07 82.32 -12.10
C LYS A 459 -6.09 81.28 -11.60
N VAL A 460 -5.88 80.56 -10.49
CA VAL A 460 -5.61 81.12 -9.15
C VAL A 460 -4.81 80.13 -8.26
N ARG A 461 -3.88 80.70 -7.49
CA ARG A 461 -3.22 80.13 -6.30
C ARG A 461 -4.19 80.01 -5.12
N GLY A 462 -4.08 78.92 -4.36
CA GLY A 462 -3.68 79.06 -2.96
C GLY A 462 -4.62 78.60 -1.85
N ILE A 463 -3.96 78.11 -0.79
CA ILE A 463 -4.17 78.44 0.63
C ILE A 463 -4.99 77.45 1.50
N ARG A 464 -4.24 76.88 2.46
CA ARG A 464 -4.56 76.47 3.86
C ARG A 464 -5.45 75.22 4.09
N TYR A 465 -4.94 74.21 4.79
CA TYR A 465 -4.71 74.04 6.24
C TYR A 465 -5.93 73.47 6.97
N SER A 466 -5.74 72.23 7.44
CA SER A 466 -6.35 71.53 8.59
C SER A 466 -7.88 71.45 8.73
N LEU A 467 -8.37 70.22 8.88
CA LEU A 467 -9.25 69.68 9.95
C LEU A 467 -9.42 68.18 9.64
N ALA A 468 -8.68 67.28 10.28
CA ALA A 468 -8.98 66.62 11.55
C ALA A 468 -10.30 65.80 11.59
N LYS A 469 -10.12 64.48 11.56
CA LYS A 469 -10.92 63.39 12.17
C LYS A 469 -12.29 62.98 11.57
N VAL A 470 -12.51 61.68 11.77
CA VAL A 470 -13.72 60.84 11.60
C VAL A 470 -13.78 60.20 10.19
N SER A 471 -13.73 58.88 9.99
CA SER A 471 -14.21 57.76 10.80
C SER A 471 -13.37 56.49 10.66
N GLN A 472 -12.92 55.98 11.81
CA GLN A 472 -12.53 54.61 12.08
C GLN A 472 -13.78 53.89 12.63
N LYS A 473 -14.29 52.88 11.91
CA LYS A 473 -15.35 51.88 12.25
C LYS A 473 -15.89 51.40 10.90
N ILE A 474 -15.52 50.23 10.38
CA ILE A 474 -16.14 48.93 10.69
C ILE A 474 -15.17 47.88 10.12
N TYR A 475 -14.69 46.96 10.95
CA TYR A 475 -14.53 45.53 10.67
C TYR A 475 -13.90 44.88 11.91
N HIS A 476 -14.72 44.74 12.95
CA HIS A 476 -14.50 43.76 14.00
C HIS A 476 -15.85 43.18 14.41
N ARG A 477 -15.87 41.85 14.52
CA ARG A 477 -16.92 40.91 14.94
C ARG A 477 -17.83 40.39 13.85
N LEU A 478 -17.41 39.25 13.30
CA LEU A 478 -18.06 37.93 13.21
C LEU A 478 -16.89 36.99 12.80
N ASP A 479 -16.56 35.85 13.37
CA ASP A 479 -17.18 35.00 14.36
C ASP A 479 -16.07 34.09 14.93
N GLN A 480 -16.18 33.73 16.20
CA GLN A 480 -15.41 32.70 16.85
C GLN A 480 -16.02 31.34 16.50
N SER A 481 -15.33 30.59 15.67
CA SER A 481 -15.31 29.11 15.71
C SER A 481 -14.30 28.70 14.66
N ALA A 482 -13.09 28.34 15.12
CA ALA A 482 -12.26 27.49 14.29
C ALA A 482 -13.09 26.21 14.02
N PRO A 483 -13.34 25.83 12.76
CA PRO A 483 -14.00 24.57 12.49
C PRO A 483 -13.15 23.44 13.09
N PRO A 484 -13.75 22.35 13.58
CA PRO A 484 -12.99 21.18 14.00
C PRO A 484 -12.14 20.72 12.82
N VAL A 485 -10.84 20.60 13.07
CA VAL A 485 -9.81 20.25 12.12
C VAL A 485 -10.14 18.87 11.55
N GLN A 486 -10.35 18.79 10.24
CA GLN A 486 -10.37 17.52 9.53
C GLN A 486 -8.92 17.02 9.46
N VAL A 487 -8.67 15.86 10.07
CA VAL A 487 -7.36 15.18 10.14
C VAL A 487 -6.96 14.53 8.82
N LEU A 488 -7.83 14.60 7.83
CA LEU A 488 -7.55 14.18 6.47
C LEU A 488 -7.65 15.44 5.60
N PRO A 489 -6.74 15.67 4.62
CA PRO A 489 -7.15 16.42 3.44
C PRO A 489 -8.48 15.82 3.00
N GLU A 490 -9.51 16.64 2.73
CA GLU A 490 -10.78 16.12 2.19
C GLU A 490 -10.44 15.14 1.08
N LEU A 491 -10.71 13.84 1.30
CA LEU A 491 -10.34 12.75 0.40
C LEU A 491 -11.03 13.00 -0.94
N GLN A 492 -10.32 13.68 -1.84
CA GLN A 492 -10.78 13.90 -3.19
C GLN A 492 -10.77 12.56 -3.92
N SER A 493 -11.66 12.42 -4.90
CA SER A 493 -11.80 11.20 -5.70
C SER A 493 -10.44 10.78 -6.28
N ALA A 494 -10.05 9.54 -6.03
CA ALA A 494 -8.83 8.95 -6.55
C ALA A 494 -8.73 9.10 -8.08
N THR A 495 -7.51 9.37 -8.56
CA THR A 495 -7.22 9.60 -9.98
C THR A 495 -6.85 8.32 -10.74
N SER A 496 -6.51 7.24 -10.03
CA SER A 496 -6.17 5.93 -10.59
C SER A 496 -6.53 4.78 -9.64
N PRO A 497 -6.64 3.53 -10.14
CA PRO A 497 -6.87 2.36 -9.29
C PRO A 497 -5.78 2.13 -8.22
N ALA A 498 -4.52 2.49 -8.53
CA ALA A 498 -3.43 2.40 -7.56
C ALA A 498 -3.62 3.42 -6.42
N ASP A 499 -4.09 4.62 -6.75
CA ASP A 499 -4.45 5.63 -5.75
C ASP A 499 -5.63 5.17 -4.90
N GLU A 500 -6.66 4.55 -5.48
CA GLU A 500 -7.81 4.01 -4.73
C GLU A 500 -7.38 2.99 -3.66
N ILE A 501 -6.51 2.05 -4.04
CA ILE A 501 -5.93 1.05 -3.13
C ILE A 501 -5.17 1.76 -2.00
N TYR A 502 -4.36 2.76 -2.35
CA TYR A 502 -3.58 3.48 -1.37
C TYR A 502 -4.45 4.31 -0.41
N TYR A 503 -5.48 4.99 -0.91
CA TYR A 503 -6.45 5.71 -0.09
C TYR A 503 -7.24 4.77 0.83
N ALA A 504 -7.58 3.57 0.37
CA ALA A 504 -8.18 2.55 1.22
C ALA A 504 -7.24 2.15 2.37
N TRP A 505 -5.95 1.98 2.09
CA TRP A 505 -4.93 1.73 3.12
C TRP A 505 -4.77 2.93 4.07
N LEU A 506 -4.70 4.16 3.56
CA LEU A 506 -4.59 5.39 4.37
C LEU A 506 -5.77 5.54 5.33
N SER A 507 -6.99 5.22 4.91
CA SER A 507 -8.18 5.31 5.76
C SER A 507 -8.12 4.45 7.03
N LYS A 508 -7.29 3.39 7.02
CA LYS A 508 -7.08 2.47 8.13
C LYS A 508 -5.82 2.77 8.94
N ASN A 509 -4.79 3.30 8.29
CA ASN A 509 -3.44 3.41 8.85
C ASN A 509 -3.00 4.85 9.19
N PHE A 510 -3.64 5.87 8.62
CA PHE A 510 -3.35 7.26 8.95
C PHE A 510 -4.00 7.64 10.29
N PRO A 511 -3.29 8.33 11.21
CA PRO A 511 -3.82 8.65 12.53
C PRO A 511 -5.03 9.58 12.46
N ARG A 512 -6.07 9.30 13.24
CA ARG A 512 -7.24 10.20 13.42
C ARG A 512 -7.05 11.05 14.67
N GLU A 513 -7.86 12.10 14.85
CA GLU A 513 -7.80 12.96 16.06
C GLU A 513 -7.81 12.16 17.36
N ALA A 514 -8.69 11.15 17.46
CA ALA A 514 -8.79 10.30 18.64
C ALA A 514 -7.51 9.48 18.90
N ASP A 515 -6.82 9.07 17.82
CA ASP A 515 -5.55 8.34 17.93
C ASP A 515 -4.45 9.31 18.42
N LEU A 516 -4.39 10.54 17.88
CA LEU A 516 -3.45 11.59 18.31
C LEU A 516 -3.66 11.99 19.78
N GLN A 517 -4.91 12.13 20.22
CA GLN A 517 -5.22 12.40 21.63
C GLN A 517 -4.71 11.27 22.54
N LYS A 518 -4.93 10.02 22.15
CA LYS A 518 -4.45 8.87 22.90
C LYS A 518 -2.92 8.78 22.93
N MET A 519 -2.24 9.17 21.84
CA MET A 519 -0.79 9.28 21.80
C MET A 519 -0.29 10.35 22.79
N ALA A 520 -0.95 11.50 22.87
CA ALA A 520 -0.62 12.55 23.84
C ALA A 520 -0.79 12.07 25.30
N GLU A 521 -1.84 11.29 25.59
CA GLU A 521 -2.03 10.67 26.92
C GLU A 521 -0.95 9.62 27.22
N THR A 522 -0.59 8.81 26.21
CA THR A 522 0.44 7.76 26.36
C THR A 522 1.84 8.34 26.54
N LEU A 523 2.11 9.49 25.93
CA LEU A 523 3.37 10.22 26.08
C LEU A 523 3.68 10.56 27.54
N GLU A 524 2.67 10.77 28.39
CA GLU A 524 2.88 11.07 29.81
C GLU A 524 3.66 9.97 30.53
N VAL A 525 3.44 8.70 30.15
CA VAL A 525 4.10 7.54 30.76
C VAL A 525 5.44 7.17 30.13
N PHE A 526 5.90 7.87 29.09
CA PHE A 526 7.22 7.60 28.51
C PHE A 526 8.32 7.91 29.52
N SER A 527 9.24 6.96 29.69
CA SER A 527 10.39 7.14 30.60
C SER A 527 11.51 7.95 29.94
N TYR A 528 11.62 7.85 28.62
CA TYR A 528 12.63 8.53 27.83
C TYR A 528 11.94 9.50 26.84
N LYS A 529 12.22 10.79 27.00
CA LYS A 529 11.61 11.87 26.19
C LYS A 529 12.73 12.76 25.60
N PRO A 530 13.56 12.23 24.69
CA PRO A 530 14.68 12.99 24.14
C PRO A 530 14.17 14.19 23.33
N VAL A 531 14.91 15.29 23.37
CA VAL A 531 14.68 16.41 22.46
C VAL A 531 15.18 16.03 21.07
N ILE A 532 14.31 16.18 20.06
CA ILE A 532 14.64 15.94 18.65
C ILE A 532 14.80 17.30 17.95
N SER A 533 15.98 17.58 17.42
CA SER A 533 16.27 18.80 16.66
C SER A 533 15.98 18.57 15.17
N ILE A 534 14.98 19.24 14.62
CA ILE A 534 14.66 19.18 13.20
C ILE A 534 15.59 20.14 12.44
N ILE A 535 16.32 19.63 11.46
CA ILE A 535 17.29 20.37 10.64
C ILE A 535 16.62 20.71 9.31
N MET A 536 16.40 22.00 9.07
CA MET A 536 15.71 22.50 7.88
C MET A 536 16.53 23.57 7.15
N PRO A 537 17.32 23.22 6.11
CA PRO A 537 17.93 24.20 5.22
C PRO A 537 16.84 24.86 4.36
N VAL A 538 16.88 26.18 4.17
CA VAL A 538 15.86 26.95 3.44
C VAL A 538 16.53 27.78 2.34
N PHE A 539 16.04 27.69 1.10
CA PHE A 539 16.46 28.57 0.02
C PHE A 539 15.32 28.88 -0.95
N ASN A 540 14.86 30.14 -0.98
CA ASN A 540 13.91 30.63 -1.98
C ASN A 540 12.60 29.82 -2.09
N THR A 541 12.16 29.23 -0.97
CA THR A 541 10.96 28.41 -0.89
C THR A 541 9.69 29.24 -1.13
N PRO A 542 8.72 28.73 -1.91
CA PRO A 542 7.40 29.36 -2.02
C PRO A 542 6.74 29.56 -0.66
N GLU A 543 6.08 30.72 -0.46
CA GLU A 543 5.47 31.09 0.83
C GLU A 543 4.55 30.01 1.40
N ARG A 544 3.68 29.42 0.55
CA ARG A 544 2.76 28.36 0.95
C ARG A 544 3.50 27.15 1.54
N PHE A 545 4.50 26.64 0.82
CA PHE A 545 5.20 25.40 1.21
C PHE A 545 6.03 25.60 2.47
N LEU A 546 6.74 26.74 2.60
CA LEU A 546 7.51 27.04 3.80
C LEU A 546 6.62 27.13 5.04
N LYS A 547 5.44 27.76 4.92
CA LYS A 547 4.46 27.82 6.01
C LYS A 547 3.93 26.43 6.36
N GLU A 548 3.53 25.64 5.36
CA GLU A 548 3.03 24.28 5.59
C GLU A 548 4.07 23.37 6.26
N ALA A 549 5.34 23.44 5.84
CA ALA A 549 6.45 22.70 6.45
C ALA A 549 6.62 23.05 7.93
N ILE A 550 6.72 24.35 8.28
CA ILE A 550 6.86 24.80 9.68
C ILE A 550 5.62 24.44 10.51
N GLU A 551 4.42 24.59 9.95
CA GLU A 551 3.18 24.22 10.65
C GLU A 551 3.07 22.70 10.87
N SER A 552 3.64 21.86 10.00
CA SER A 552 3.68 20.40 10.21
C SER A 552 4.51 20.01 11.44
N VAL A 553 5.57 20.76 11.74
CA VAL A 553 6.38 20.60 12.96
C VAL A 553 5.64 21.13 14.19
N LEU A 554 4.97 22.29 14.07
CA LEU A 554 4.17 22.85 15.17
C LEU A 554 3.02 21.94 15.61
N LYS A 555 2.48 21.14 14.69
CA LYS A 555 1.36 20.21 14.92
C LYS A 555 1.79 18.85 15.48
N GLN A 556 3.07 18.60 15.69
CA GLN A 556 3.54 17.33 16.24
C GLN A 556 2.92 17.06 17.62
N VAL A 557 2.39 15.86 17.82
CA VAL A 557 1.85 15.41 19.12
C VAL A 557 2.96 15.31 20.17
N TYR A 558 4.16 14.93 19.75
CA TYR A 558 5.33 14.94 20.61
C TYR A 558 5.85 16.38 20.76
N PRO A 559 5.94 16.95 21.98
CA PRO A 559 6.25 18.37 22.17
C PRO A 559 7.75 18.66 22.37
N TYR A 560 8.58 17.63 22.59
CA TYR A 560 10.01 17.79 22.91
C TYR A 560 10.84 17.87 21.63
N TRP A 561 10.71 18.97 20.93
CA TRP A 561 11.45 19.25 19.71
C TRP A 561 11.94 20.69 19.66
N GLU A 562 12.89 20.93 18.79
CA GLU A 562 13.30 22.26 18.34
C GLU A 562 13.47 22.26 16.83
N LEU A 563 13.09 23.35 16.16
CA LEU A 563 13.21 23.49 14.71
C LEU A 563 14.38 24.41 14.39
N CYS A 564 15.47 23.84 13.90
CA CYS A 564 16.70 24.54 13.56
C CYS A 564 16.73 24.83 12.06
N ILE A 565 16.55 26.12 11.72
CA ILE A 565 16.42 26.59 10.35
C ILE A 565 17.67 27.36 9.95
N ALA A 566 18.23 27.04 8.79
CA ALA A 566 19.28 27.83 8.15
C ALA A 566 18.76 28.41 6.83
N ASP A 567 18.50 29.72 6.80
CA ASP A 567 18.23 30.42 5.55
C ASP A 567 19.54 30.62 4.79
N ASP A 568 19.68 29.95 3.65
CA ASP A 568 20.88 29.89 2.83
C ASP A 568 20.98 31.07 1.84
N ALA A 569 20.88 32.28 2.40
CA ALA A 569 20.85 33.55 1.68
C ALA A 569 19.72 33.64 0.63
N SER A 570 18.48 33.33 1.04
CA SER A 570 17.30 33.48 0.18
C SER A 570 17.18 34.91 -0.36
N THR A 571 16.92 35.01 -1.67
CA THR A 571 16.74 36.29 -2.37
C THR A 571 15.31 36.79 -2.30
N GLN A 572 14.35 35.93 -1.96
CA GLN A 572 12.94 36.26 -1.87
C GLN A 572 12.58 36.87 -0.49
N PRO A 573 12.10 38.13 -0.42
CA PRO A 573 11.90 38.84 0.86
C PRO A 573 10.89 38.20 1.81
N HIS A 574 9.91 37.44 1.29
CA HIS A 574 8.91 36.79 2.13
C HIS A 574 9.52 35.69 3.00
N VAL A 575 10.57 35.00 2.55
CA VAL A 575 11.22 33.92 3.32
C VAL A 575 11.70 34.45 4.66
N ARG A 576 12.48 35.53 4.65
CA ARG A 576 12.96 36.17 5.88
C ARG A 576 11.82 36.64 6.78
N THR A 577 10.81 37.28 6.20
CA THR A 577 9.63 37.76 6.94
C THR A 577 8.93 36.61 7.68
N ILE A 578 8.70 35.49 6.99
CA ILE A 578 8.06 34.28 7.55
C ILE A 578 8.92 33.69 8.67
N LEU A 579 10.22 33.51 8.44
CA LEU A 579 11.12 32.93 9.44
C LEU A 579 11.22 33.80 10.70
N GLU A 580 11.26 35.12 10.55
CA GLU A 580 11.23 36.05 11.68
C GLU A 580 9.88 35.99 12.44
N GLU A 581 8.75 35.90 11.74
CA GLU A 581 7.43 35.74 12.33
C GLU A 581 7.32 34.46 13.17
N TYR A 582 7.71 33.31 12.62
CA TYR A 582 7.62 32.02 13.30
C TYR A 582 8.59 31.93 14.50
N ARG A 583 9.80 32.47 14.38
CA ARG A 583 10.76 32.54 15.49
C ARG A 583 10.24 33.35 16.67
N VAL A 584 9.44 34.39 16.42
CA VAL A 584 8.79 35.17 17.50
C VAL A 584 7.58 34.44 18.08
N ARG A 585 6.87 33.66 17.25
CA ARG A 585 5.66 32.91 17.64
C ARG A 585 5.97 31.72 18.56
N ASP A 586 7.06 31.00 18.33
CA ASP A 586 7.46 29.84 19.14
C ASP A 586 8.97 29.84 19.36
N ASN A 587 9.40 29.83 20.63
CA ASN A 587 10.81 29.93 21.02
C ASN A 587 11.63 28.66 20.70
N ARG A 588 10.97 27.54 20.37
CA ARG A 588 11.63 26.31 19.91
C ARG A 588 12.10 26.42 18.46
N ILE A 589 11.66 27.44 17.72
CA ILE A 589 12.10 27.71 16.36
C ILE A 589 13.35 28.60 16.41
N LYS A 590 14.49 28.03 16.01
CA LYS A 590 15.81 28.69 15.96
C LYS A 590 16.15 28.95 14.49
N VAL A 591 16.57 30.18 14.17
CA VAL A 591 16.88 30.57 12.78
C VAL A 591 18.25 31.24 12.70
N VAL A 592 19.08 30.78 11.77
CA VAL A 592 20.30 31.44 11.33
C VAL A 592 20.14 31.93 9.89
N PHE A 593 20.54 33.18 9.63
CA PHE A 593 20.54 33.78 8.31
C PHE A 593 21.97 33.81 7.79
N ARG A 594 22.26 32.95 6.80
CA ARG A 594 23.59 32.90 6.17
C ARG A 594 23.75 34.12 5.26
N THR A 595 24.98 34.63 5.18
CA THR A 595 25.32 35.79 4.32
C THR A 595 25.64 35.38 2.89
N GLU A 596 25.95 34.11 2.67
CA GLU A 596 26.33 33.53 1.38
C GLU A 596 25.63 32.19 1.19
N ASN A 597 25.21 31.91 -0.05
CA ASN A 597 24.61 30.63 -0.42
C ASN A 597 25.68 29.54 -0.41
N GLY A 598 25.56 28.61 0.54
CA GLY A 598 26.47 27.47 0.70
C GLY A 598 25.88 26.15 0.21
N HIS A 599 24.72 26.20 -0.45
CA HIS A 599 23.90 25.06 -0.82
C HIS A 599 23.50 24.19 0.38
N ILE A 600 22.77 23.10 0.08
CA ILE A 600 22.14 22.25 1.09
C ILE A 600 23.11 21.72 2.15
N SER A 601 24.33 21.31 1.78
CA SER A 601 25.30 20.74 2.73
C SER A 601 25.73 21.73 3.80
N LEU A 602 26.13 22.95 3.41
CA LEU A 602 26.58 23.97 4.37
C LEU A 602 25.41 24.60 5.13
N ALA A 603 24.26 24.75 4.48
CA ALA A 603 23.03 25.20 5.14
C ALA A 603 22.60 24.21 6.24
N SER A 604 22.55 22.91 5.93
CA SER A 604 22.23 21.87 6.92
C SER A 604 23.22 21.86 8.07
N ASN A 605 24.53 22.03 7.82
CA ASN A 605 25.52 22.14 8.90
C ASN A 605 25.30 23.37 9.79
N SER A 606 24.96 24.54 9.22
CA SER A 606 24.60 25.72 10.02
C SER A 606 23.33 25.51 10.85
N ALA A 607 22.36 24.75 10.36
CA ALA A 607 21.21 24.34 11.16
C ALA A 607 21.61 23.34 12.27
N ILE A 608 22.51 22.40 12.01
CA ILE A 608 23.06 21.49 13.03
C ILE A 608 23.79 22.25 14.14
N GLU A 609 24.48 23.35 13.84
CA GLU A 609 25.15 24.19 14.85
C GLU A 609 24.17 24.81 15.86
N LEU A 610 22.89 24.99 15.49
CA LEU A 610 21.83 25.46 16.39
C LEU A 610 21.25 24.35 17.28
N ALA A 611 21.51 23.08 16.94
CA ALA A 611 20.86 21.92 17.53
C ALA A 611 21.47 21.52 18.89
N GLU A 612 20.61 21.44 19.90
CA GLU A 612 20.87 21.03 21.28
C GLU A 612 20.32 19.63 21.61
N GLY A 613 19.35 19.14 20.83
CA GLY A 613 18.71 17.84 21.00
C GLY A 613 19.65 16.64 20.93
N GLU A 614 19.23 15.51 21.48
CA GLU A 614 20.04 14.28 21.44
C GLU A 614 20.05 13.66 20.03
N PHE A 615 18.96 13.83 19.30
CA PHE A 615 18.77 13.34 17.94
C PHE A 615 18.52 14.50 16.98
N LEU A 616 18.98 14.32 15.75
CA LEU A 616 18.75 15.21 14.62
C LEU A 616 17.75 14.54 13.68
N ALA A 617 16.67 15.22 13.30
CA ALA A 617 15.75 14.78 12.26
C ALA A 617 15.90 15.68 11.03
N LEU A 618 15.87 15.12 9.83
CA LEU A 618 15.94 15.91 8.60
C LEU A 618 14.52 16.25 8.10
N LEU A 619 14.34 17.47 7.60
CA LEU A 619 13.11 17.93 6.97
C LEU A 619 13.46 18.94 5.87
N ASP A 620 13.01 18.67 4.64
CA ASP A 620 13.14 19.63 3.55
C ASP A 620 12.09 20.76 3.70
N HIS A 621 12.48 21.97 3.29
CA HIS A 621 11.72 23.19 3.57
C HIS A 621 10.34 23.29 2.88
N ASP A 622 10.04 22.37 1.99
CA ASP A 622 8.81 22.27 1.20
C ASP A 622 8.02 20.99 1.47
N ASP A 623 8.51 20.10 2.34
CA ASP A 623 7.88 18.81 2.66
C ASP A 623 7.11 18.86 3.99
N LEU A 624 6.39 17.76 4.30
CA LEU A 624 5.54 17.68 5.48
C LEU A 624 5.84 16.44 6.32
N LEU A 625 5.82 16.62 7.63
CA LEU A 625 5.76 15.51 8.59
C LEU A 625 4.30 15.15 8.91
N THR A 626 4.02 13.86 9.15
CA THR A 626 2.74 13.47 9.74
C THR A 626 2.66 13.93 11.20
N PRO A 627 1.48 14.21 11.76
CA PRO A 627 1.35 14.73 13.13
C PRO A 627 1.92 13.83 14.24
N ASP A 628 2.06 12.53 13.96
CA ASP A 628 2.58 11.50 14.85
C ASP A 628 4.08 11.17 14.63
N ALA A 629 4.74 11.75 13.64
CA ALA A 629 6.10 11.40 13.23
C ALA A 629 7.11 11.36 14.39
N LEU A 630 7.21 12.46 15.16
CA LEU A 630 8.15 12.53 16.28
C LEU A 630 7.72 11.68 17.49
N TYR A 631 6.42 11.41 17.64
CA TYR A 631 5.92 10.52 18.69
C TYR A 631 6.35 9.07 18.42
N GLU A 632 6.24 8.60 17.19
CA GLU A 632 6.64 7.25 16.80
C GLU A 632 8.15 7.03 16.96
N VAL A 633 8.96 8.06 16.67
CA VAL A 633 10.40 8.06 16.97
C VAL A 633 10.67 7.90 18.47
N ALA A 634 10.00 8.69 19.31
CA ALA A 634 10.16 8.58 20.76
C ALA A 634 9.65 7.23 21.29
N LEU A 635 8.56 6.70 20.74
CA LEU A 635 8.03 5.38 21.09
C LEU A 635 9.04 4.27 20.77
N LEU A 636 9.68 4.32 19.60
CA LEU A 636 10.74 3.40 19.23
C LEU A 636 11.92 3.51 20.19
N LEU A 637 12.37 4.72 20.51
CA LEU A 637 13.48 4.97 21.43
C LEU A 637 13.20 4.50 22.87
N ASN A 638 11.95 4.45 23.31
CA ASN A 638 11.60 3.84 24.60
C ASN A 638 11.75 2.30 24.59
N ARG A 639 11.66 1.66 23.41
CA ARG A 639 11.88 0.21 23.25
C ARG A 639 13.33 -0.12 22.92
N HIS A 640 13.98 0.76 22.16
CA HIS A 640 15.32 0.64 21.63
C HIS A 640 16.14 1.91 21.93
N PRO A 641 16.48 2.18 23.21
CA PRO A 641 17.25 3.37 23.58
C PRO A 641 18.66 3.39 22.95
N GLU A 642 19.14 2.23 22.50
CA GLU A 642 20.39 2.06 21.78
C GLU A 642 20.35 2.53 20.31
N ALA A 643 19.18 2.82 19.74
CA ALA A 643 19.04 3.19 18.34
C ALA A 643 19.92 4.41 17.99
N ASP A 644 20.74 4.29 16.96
CA ASP A 644 21.62 5.37 16.51
C ASP A 644 21.08 6.06 15.25
N MET A 645 20.38 5.31 14.41
CA MET A 645 19.67 5.84 13.24
C MET A 645 18.27 5.25 13.18
N ILE A 646 17.29 6.07 12.83
CA ILE A 646 15.91 5.66 12.58
C ILE A 646 15.49 6.25 11.24
N TYR A 647 14.77 5.48 10.42
CA TYR A 647 14.10 5.97 9.23
C TYR A 647 12.68 5.43 9.16
N SER A 648 11.82 6.05 8.34
CA SER A 648 10.42 5.67 8.15
C SER A 648 10.08 5.43 6.68
N ASP A 649 8.91 4.85 6.44
CA ASP A 649 8.28 4.90 5.12
C ASP A 649 7.87 6.34 4.77
N GLU A 650 7.64 6.59 3.48
CA GLU A 650 7.25 7.89 2.95
C GLU A 650 6.30 7.73 1.75
N ASP A 651 5.56 8.78 1.44
CA ASP A 651 4.76 8.89 0.22
C ASP A 651 5.07 10.21 -0.48
N LYS A 652 4.32 10.51 -1.54
CA LYS A 652 4.41 11.79 -2.25
C LYS A 652 3.12 12.58 -2.14
N ILE A 653 3.26 13.91 -2.03
CA ILE A 653 2.15 14.87 -2.04
C ILE A 653 2.27 15.81 -3.24
N ASP A 654 1.20 15.94 -4.03
CA ASP A 654 1.16 16.85 -5.18
C ASP A 654 0.68 18.27 -4.84
N ASP A 655 0.66 19.17 -5.83
CA ASP A 655 0.20 20.56 -5.67
C ASP A 655 -1.28 20.68 -5.22
N ASN A 656 -2.08 19.62 -5.42
CA ASN A 656 -3.48 19.51 -5.01
C ASN A 656 -3.64 18.86 -3.61
N ASN A 657 -2.53 18.62 -2.90
CA ASN A 657 -2.48 17.89 -1.62
C ASN A 657 -2.95 16.43 -1.69
N GLN A 658 -2.83 15.79 -2.85
CA GLN A 658 -3.15 14.37 -2.99
C GLN A 658 -1.94 13.50 -2.68
N LEU A 659 -2.12 12.52 -1.79
CA LEU A 659 -1.10 11.55 -1.42
C LEU A 659 -1.08 10.39 -2.42
N ARG A 660 0.12 9.96 -2.82
CA ARG A 660 0.32 8.91 -3.83
C ARG A 660 1.71 8.30 -3.76
N GLU A 661 1.90 7.21 -4.51
CA GLU A 661 3.19 6.53 -4.69
C GLU A 661 3.92 6.20 -3.37
N PRO A 662 3.29 5.46 -2.44
CA PRO A 662 3.94 5.09 -1.17
C PRO A 662 5.19 4.24 -1.42
N PHE A 663 6.25 4.54 -0.69
CA PHE A 663 7.44 3.71 -0.59
C PHE A 663 7.49 3.00 0.76
N PHE A 664 7.02 1.75 0.75
CA PHE A 664 7.08 0.80 1.85
C PHE A 664 8.44 0.09 1.85
N LYS A 665 9.32 0.55 2.72
CA LYS A 665 10.74 0.19 2.78
C LYS A 665 10.95 -1.08 3.62
N PRO A 666 12.00 -1.87 3.36
CA PRO A 666 12.40 -2.96 4.26
C PRO A 666 13.07 -2.41 5.53
N ASP A 667 13.33 -3.29 6.50
CA ASP A 667 14.30 -3.00 7.56
C ASP A 667 15.73 -2.86 6.97
N TRP A 668 16.74 -2.67 7.82
CA TRP A 668 18.08 -2.33 7.36
C TRP A 668 18.73 -3.45 6.50
N CYS A 669 18.81 -3.16 5.19
CA CYS A 669 19.33 -3.97 4.11
C CYS A 669 20.51 -3.23 3.44
N PRO A 670 21.74 -3.37 3.97
CA PRO A 670 22.89 -2.56 3.55
C PRO A 670 23.29 -2.76 2.09
N ASP A 671 23.06 -3.93 1.50
CA ASP A 671 23.40 -4.18 0.09
C ASP A 671 22.32 -3.64 -0.85
N SER A 672 21.04 -3.71 -0.45
CA SER A 672 19.97 -2.97 -1.13
C SER A 672 20.23 -1.46 -1.10
N PHE A 673 20.74 -0.97 0.03
CA PHE A 673 21.09 0.43 0.23
C PHE A 673 22.22 0.88 -0.70
N LEU A 674 23.22 0.04 -0.97
CA LEU A 674 24.28 0.36 -1.95
C LEU A 674 23.77 0.42 -3.40
N SER A 675 22.66 -0.28 -3.70
CA SER A 675 22.02 -0.19 -5.00
C SER A 675 21.10 1.02 -5.14
N ARG A 676 20.53 1.54 -4.04
CA ARG A 676 19.66 2.73 -4.04
C ARG A 676 19.59 3.38 -2.64
N MET A 677 19.55 4.71 -2.58
CA MET A 677 19.33 5.46 -1.34
C MET A 677 17.87 5.35 -0.89
N TYR A 678 17.46 4.23 -0.26
CA TYR A 678 16.05 4.01 0.11
C TYR A 678 15.64 4.62 1.45
N THR A 679 16.58 5.01 2.32
CA THR A 679 16.23 5.61 3.62
C THR A 679 15.66 7.02 3.48
N CYS A 680 16.02 7.71 2.39
CA CYS A 680 15.46 8.99 1.95
C CYS A 680 15.35 10.07 3.05
N HIS A 681 14.27 10.86 3.04
CA HIS A 681 14.23 12.21 3.60
C HIS A 681 14.12 12.24 5.13
N LEU A 682 13.19 11.48 5.75
CA LEU A 682 13.05 11.46 7.21
C LEU A 682 14.05 10.50 7.88
N GLY A 683 15.31 10.93 7.91
CA GLY A 683 16.35 10.30 8.72
C GLY A 683 16.46 10.94 10.09
N ILE A 684 16.47 10.12 11.14
CA ILE A 684 16.72 10.53 12.52
C ILE A 684 18.06 9.95 12.95
N TYR A 685 18.99 10.80 13.40
CA TYR A 685 20.37 10.43 13.66
C TYR A 685 20.78 10.87 15.06
N ARG A 686 21.48 9.98 15.78
CA ARG A 686 22.11 10.36 17.05
C ARG A 686 23.14 11.46 16.80
N ARG A 687 22.94 12.62 17.43
CA ARG A 687 23.74 13.83 17.17
C ARG A 687 25.23 13.59 17.41
N SER A 688 25.59 12.86 18.46
CA SER A 688 26.99 12.57 18.79
C SER A 688 27.75 11.86 17.66
N LEU A 689 27.07 10.98 16.92
CA LEU A 689 27.67 10.29 15.77
C LEU A 689 27.75 11.19 14.55
N ILE A 690 26.75 12.03 14.30
CA ILE A 690 26.81 13.06 13.24
C ILE A 690 27.99 14.00 13.46
N THR A 691 28.20 14.47 14.70
CA THR A 691 29.35 15.28 15.07
C THR A 691 30.66 14.53 14.85
N ALA A 692 30.72 13.25 15.23
CA ALA A 692 31.94 12.43 15.08
C ALA A 692 32.33 12.20 13.61
N ILE A 693 31.36 12.13 12.68
CA ILE A 693 31.61 12.00 11.24
C ILE A 693 31.75 13.33 10.51
N GLY A 694 31.61 14.46 11.21
CA GLY A 694 31.80 15.82 10.67
C GLY A 694 30.61 16.39 9.89
N GLY A 695 29.38 15.91 10.12
CA GLY A 695 28.18 16.44 9.47
C GLY A 695 28.11 16.17 7.96
N PHE A 696 27.44 17.07 7.23
CA PHE A 696 27.33 17.04 5.77
C PHE A 696 28.61 17.56 5.11
N ARG A 697 28.99 16.97 3.96
CA ARG A 697 30.18 17.39 3.20
C ARG A 697 29.80 18.21 1.98
N ALA A 698 30.49 19.31 1.75
CA ALA A 698 30.37 20.07 0.51
C ALA A 698 30.86 19.24 -0.70
N GLY A 699 30.24 19.42 -1.86
CA GLY A 699 30.56 18.70 -3.10
C GLY A 699 29.81 17.38 -3.26
N TYR A 700 28.74 17.17 -2.48
CA TYR A 700 27.80 16.04 -2.60
C TYR A 700 26.36 16.53 -2.77
N GLU A 701 26.15 17.80 -3.11
CA GLU A 701 24.83 18.41 -3.25
C GLU A 701 23.96 17.60 -4.23
N GLY A 702 22.70 17.34 -3.85
CA GLY A 702 21.79 16.44 -4.57
C GLY A 702 21.94 14.96 -4.20
N SER A 703 22.96 14.59 -3.44
CA SER A 703 23.15 13.23 -2.86
C SER A 703 23.84 13.28 -1.50
N GLN A 704 23.69 14.39 -0.79
CA GLN A 704 24.34 14.65 0.49
C GLN A 704 23.86 13.67 1.58
N ASP A 705 22.61 13.23 1.50
CA ASP A 705 22.04 12.27 2.45
C ASP A 705 22.65 10.88 2.24
N TYR A 706 22.89 10.50 0.98
CA TYR A 706 23.54 9.23 0.65
C TYR A 706 24.96 9.19 1.19
N ASP A 707 25.73 10.27 1.01
CA ASP A 707 27.05 10.43 1.62
C ASP A 707 27.01 10.33 3.15
N LEU A 708 26.07 11.04 3.78
CA LEU A 708 25.92 11.06 5.23
C LEU A 708 25.64 9.66 5.78
N VAL A 709 24.63 8.98 5.25
CA VAL A 709 24.23 7.65 5.72
C VAL A 709 25.33 6.61 5.48
N LEU A 710 26.03 6.65 4.33
CA LEU A 710 27.17 5.75 4.09
C LEU A 710 28.25 5.89 5.17
N ARG A 711 28.62 7.12 5.54
CA ARG A 711 29.59 7.38 6.62
C ARG A 711 29.04 7.07 8.01
N PHE A 712 27.75 7.31 8.24
CA PHE A 712 27.10 7.06 9.53
C PHE A 712 27.05 5.57 9.85
N THR A 713 26.64 4.75 8.88
CA THR A 713 26.52 3.29 9.01
C THR A 713 27.87 2.57 9.11
N GLU A 714 28.97 3.23 8.76
CA GLU A 714 30.33 2.74 9.05
C GLU A 714 30.69 2.86 10.56
N LYS A 715 29.88 3.56 11.37
CA LYS A 715 30.11 3.75 12.82
C LYS A 715 29.16 2.95 13.70
N THR A 716 28.07 2.40 13.15
CA THR A 716 27.05 1.70 13.93
C THR A 716 26.23 0.75 13.07
N GLU A 717 25.74 -0.31 13.71
CA GLU A 717 24.78 -1.25 13.14
C GLU A 717 23.38 -1.10 13.78
N LYS A 718 23.21 -0.14 14.70
CA LYS A 718 21.97 0.08 15.48
C LYS A 718 20.99 0.95 14.72
N ILE A 719 20.55 0.45 13.56
CA ILE A 719 19.72 1.14 12.59
C ILE A 719 18.33 0.52 12.62
N PHE A 720 17.30 1.35 12.78
CA PHE A 720 15.94 0.90 12.97
C PHE A 720 14.99 1.54 11.95
N HIS A 721 13.94 0.80 11.62
CA HIS A 721 12.91 1.22 10.69
C HIS A 721 11.57 1.32 11.42
N ILE A 722 10.81 2.38 11.14
CA ILE A 722 9.41 2.51 11.53
C ILE A 722 8.57 2.29 10.27
N PRO A 723 7.84 1.16 10.14
CA PRO A 723 7.01 0.86 8.97
C PRO A 723 5.70 1.65 9.03
N LYS A 724 5.81 2.98 8.96
CA LYS A 724 4.73 3.95 8.90
C LYS A 724 5.14 5.07 7.97
N ILE A 725 4.18 5.57 7.20
CA ILE A 725 4.34 6.79 6.42
C ILE A 725 4.39 7.95 7.40
N LEU A 726 5.58 8.52 7.63
CA LEU A 726 5.77 9.66 8.56
C LEU A 726 6.27 10.93 7.86
N TYR A 727 6.43 10.85 6.53
CA TYR A 727 6.95 11.93 5.68
C TYR A 727 6.20 11.96 4.35
N HIS A 728 5.80 13.17 3.93
CA HIS A 728 5.17 13.42 2.65
C HIS A 728 6.12 14.26 1.78
N TRP A 729 6.67 13.64 0.74
CA TRP A 729 7.59 14.29 -0.18
C TRP A 729 6.83 15.06 -1.27
N ARG A 730 7.05 16.37 -1.38
CA ARG A 730 6.33 17.22 -2.30
C ARG A 730 6.83 17.10 -3.74
N ILE A 731 5.90 16.84 -4.65
CA ILE A 731 6.14 16.83 -6.09
C ILE A 731 5.53 18.09 -6.75
N HIS A 732 6.39 18.98 -7.24
CA HIS A 732 6.01 20.17 -8.01
C HIS A 732 7.01 20.44 -9.15
N ALA A 733 6.66 21.31 -10.09
CA ALA A 733 7.45 21.56 -11.31
C ALA A 733 8.90 22.06 -11.08
N ALA A 734 9.21 22.54 -9.88
CA ALA A 734 10.55 22.96 -9.46
C ALA A 734 11.23 21.95 -8.50
N SER A 735 10.53 20.91 -8.06
CA SER A 735 11.06 19.83 -7.21
C SER A 735 11.92 18.88 -8.06
N THR A 736 13.00 18.39 -7.46
CA THR A 736 13.88 17.34 -7.99
C THR A 736 13.12 16.04 -8.32
N ALA A 737 11.99 15.80 -7.68
CA ALA A 737 11.12 14.65 -7.93
C ALA A 737 10.60 14.57 -9.37
N SER A 738 10.42 15.73 -10.03
CA SER A 738 9.86 15.82 -11.38
C SER A 738 10.85 15.47 -12.50
N SER A 739 12.16 15.40 -12.21
CA SER A 739 13.17 15.17 -13.25
C SER A 739 14.54 14.70 -12.72
N LEU A 740 14.67 13.42 -12.38
CA LEU A 740 15.99 12.74 -12.25
C LEU A 740 16.84 12.83 -13.54
N ASN A 741 16.24 13.21 -14.67
CA ASN A 741 16.91 13.46 -15.94
C ASN A 741 17.50 14.89 -16.08
N SER A 742 17.21 15.84 -15.17
CA SER A 742 17.60 17.25 -15.36
C SER A 742 18.89 17.67 -14.65
N LYS A 743 19.49 16.81 -13.80
CA LYS A 743 20.62 17.20 -12.93
C LYS A 743 21.69 16.10 -12.83
N THR A 744 22.59 16.07 -13.81
CA THR A 744 23.73 15.11 -13.85
C THR A 744 24.63 15.18 -12.60
N TYR A 745 24.74 16.35 -11.96
CA TYR A 745 25.59 16.54 -10.78
C TYR A 745 25.19 15.65 -9.58
N ALA A 746 23.90 15.38 -9.38
CA ALA A 746 23.43 14.53 -8.28
C ALA A 746 23.86 13.07 -8.51
N VAL A 747 23.76 12.59 -9.75
CA VAL A 747 24.22 11.25 -10.13
C VAL A 747 25.72 11.10 -9.91
N ASP A 748 26.51 12.12 -10.26
CA ASP A 748 27.96 12.12 -10.05
C ASP A 748 28.33 12.19 -8.56
N ALA A 749 27.61 12.99 -7.77
CA ALA A 749 27.75 13.05 -6.32
C ALA A 749 27.46 11.70 -5.65
N ALA A 750 26.38 11.01 -6.03
CA ALA A 750 26.07 9.67 -5.53
C ALA A 750 27.15 8.64 -5.91
N LYS A 751 27.65 8.67 -7.16
CA LYS A 751 28.76 7.79 -7.58
C LYS A 751 30.02 8.03 -6.75
N LYS A 752 30.33 9.31 -6.49
CA LYS A 752 31.45 9.71 -5.64
C LYS A 752 31.27 9.21 -4.21
N ALA A 753 30.09 9.40 -3.62
CA ALA A 753 29.77 8.94 -2.26
C ALA A 753 29.96 7.42 -2.11
N LEU A 754 29.41 6.64 -3.06
CA LEU A 754 29.54 5.18 -3.07
C LEU A 754 30.97 4.72 -3.28
N SER A 755 31.69 5.30 -4.24
CA SER A 755 33.08 4.95 -4.54
C SER A 755 34.00 5.20 -3.33
N GLU A 756 33.81 6.32 -2.64
CA GLU A 756 34.55 6.60 -1.41
C GLU A 756 34.12 5.69 -0.25
N ALA A 757 32.84 5.30 -0.16
CA ALA A 757 32.37 4.38 0.88
C ALA A 757 33.01 2.99 0.75
N ILE A 758 32.98 2.40 -0.44
CA ILE A 758 33.63 1.11 -0.67
C ILE A 758 35.14 1.19 -0.45
N GLN A 759 35.77 2.33 -0.78
CA GLN A 759 37.19 2.57 -0.48
C GLN A 759 37.46 2.62 1.03
N ARG A 760 36.65 3.35 1.81
CA ARG A 760 36.81 3.44 3.28
C ARG A 760 36.59 2.10 3.97
N ARG A 761 35.71 1.26 3.43
CA ARG A 761 35.42 -0.10 3.92
C ARG A 761 36.49 -1.13 3.53
N GLY A 762 37.39 -0.79 2.60
CA GLY A 762 38.35 -1.74 2.03
C GLY A 762 37.72 -2.78 1.09
N GLU A 763 36.49 -2.53 0.63
CA GLU A 763 35.74 -3.39 -0.28
C GLU A 763 35.93 -2.90 -1.73
N HIS A 764 37.17 -2.97 -2.24
CA HIS A 764 37.50 -2.45 -3.57
C HIS A 764 36.62 -3.07 -4.67
N GLY A 765 36.12 -2.23 -5.58
CA GLY A 765 35.25 -2.64 -6.67
C GLY A 765 35.02 -1.53 -7.69
N VAL A 766 34.31 -1.87 -8.76
CA VAL A 766 33.91 -0.98 -9.85
C VAL A 766 32.42 -0.70 -9.73
N LEU A 767 32.07 0.57 -9.65
CA LEU A 767 30.69 1.05 -9.64
C LEU A 767 30.20 1.28 -11.06
N THR A 768 29.05 0.71 -11.41
CA THR A 768 28.36 0.94 -12.69
C THR A 768 26.90 1.33 -12.45
N PRO A 769 26.25 2.07 -13.37
CA PRO A 769 24.81 2.26 -13.33
C PRO A 769 24.08 0.92 -13.49
N ALA A 770 23.04 0.70 -12.70
CA ALA A 770 22.14 -0.44 -12.90
C ALA A 770 21.14 -0.15 -14.05
N PRO A 771 20.56 -1.17 -14.69
CA PRO A 771 19.49 -0.98 -15.66
C PRO A 771 18.29 -0.25 -15.05
N GLY A 772 17.71 0.69 -15.81
CA GLY A 772 16.55 1.48 -15.39
C GLY A 772 16.85 2.98 -15.29
N PRO A 773 16.04 3.74 -14.53
CA PRO A 773 16.24 5.18 -14.34
C PRO A 773 17.55 5.49 -13.58
N ASN A 774 17.99 6.75 -13.63
CA ASN A 774 19.14 7.21 -12.85
C ASN A 774 18.92 7.04 -11.34
N GLY A 775 20.01 6.88 -10.58
CA GLY A 775 19.98 6.73 -9.12
C GLY A 775 20.06 5.27 -8.63
N TYR A 776 20.16 4.31 -9.54
CA TYR A 776 20.36 2.89 -9.22
C TYR A 776 21.75 2.43 -9.65
N TYR A 777 22.39 1.61 -8.81
CA TYR A 777 23.80 1.25 -8.97
C TYR A 777 24.06 -0.24 -8.78
N LEU A 778 25.12 -0.71 -9.45
CA LEU A 778 25.70 -2.03 -9.30
C LEU A 778 27.18 -1.86 -8.92
N ILE A 779 27.62 -2.62 -7.92
CA ILE A 779 29.04 -2.68 -7.52
C ILE A 779 29.54 -4.07 -7.87
N ARG A 780 30.57 -4.13 -8.72
CA ARG A 780 31.33 -5.35 -9.01
C ARG A 780 32.60 -5.34 -8.18
N TYR A 781 32.69 -6.20 -7.16
CA TYR A 781 33.83 -6.19 -6.24
C TYR A 781 35.05 -6.85 -6.86
N HIS A 782 36.25 -6.54 -6.38
CA HIS A 782 37.46 -7.24 -6.79
C HIS A 782 37.57 -8.57 -6.04
N ILE A 783 37.74 -9.67 -6.78
CA ILE A 783 37.97 -11.00 -6.19
C ILE A 783 39.36 -11.02 -5.54
N GLN A 784 39.42 -11.32 -4.25
CA GLN A 784 40.67 -11.28 -3.47
C GLN A 784 41.59 -12.47 -3.76
N SER A 785 41.01 -13.63 -4.03
CA SER A 785 41.75 -14.87 -4.30
C SER A 785 40.98 -15.78 -5.24
N THR A 786 41.72 -16.46 -6.13
CA THR A 786 41.16 -17.48 -7.02
C THR A 786 41.12 -18.83 -6.29
N ASP A 787 40.13 -18.99 -5.41
CA ASP A 787 39.90 -20.22 -4.65
C ASP A 787 39.02 -21.21 -5.40
N LEU A 788 39.08 -22.49 -5.00
CA LEU A 788 38.29 -23.53 -5.67
C LEU A 788 36.80 -23.36 -5.33
N VAL A 789 35.96 -23.45 -6.36
CA VAL A 789 34.49 -23.53 -6.24
C VAL A 789 34.05 -24.96 -6.49
N SER A 790 33.27 -25.55 -5.58
CA SER A 790 32.62 -26.84 -5.83
C SER A 790 31.17 -26.62 -6.25
N ILE A 791 30.87 -26.89 -7.52
CA ILE A 791 29.52 -26.90 -8.07
C ILE A 791 28.88 -28.25 -7.74
N ILE A 792 27.83 -28.24 -6.93
CA ILE A 792 27.16 -29.43 -6.41
C ILE A 792 25.83 -29.61 -7.12
N ILE A 793 25.64 -30.78 -7.74
CA ILE A 793 24.46 -31.10 -8.53
C ILE A 793 23.90 -32.46 -8.09
N PRO A 794 22.75 -32.52 -7.40
CA PRO A 794 22.02 -33.78 -7.23
C PRO A 794 21.26 -34.13 -8.51
N THR A 795 21.26 -35.40 -8.91
CA THR A 795 20.53 -35.85 -10.10
C THR A 795 19.86 -37.20 -9.89
N LYS A 796 18.77 -37.44 -10.62
CA LYS A 796 18.13 -38.74 -10.79
C LYS A 796 17.47 -38.78 -12.17
N ASN A 797 17.93 -39.64 -13.05
CA ASN A 797 17.44 -39.79 -14.43
C ASN A 797 17.54 -38.49 -15.26
N LEU A 798 16.89 -38.46 -16.44
CA LEU A 798 16.80 -37.32 -17.35
C LEU A 798 18.15 -36.88 -17.92
N GLY A 799 18.89 -37.84 -18.48
CA GLY A 799 20.24 -37.64 -19.01
C GLY A 799 20.38 -36.43 -19.94
N LYS A 800 19.43 -36.20 -20.84
CA LYS A 800 19.46 -35.02 -21.73
C LYS A 800 19.38 -33.67 -21.01
N ILE A 801 18.59 -33.58 -19.95
CA ILE A 801 18.47 -32.34 -19.16
C ILE A 801 19.76 -32.10 -18.39
N LEU A 802 20.31 -33.14 -17.78
CA LEU A 802 21.62 -33.09 -17.12
C LEU A 802 22.74 -32.68 -18.10
N ASP A 803 22.74 -33.23 -19.32
CA ASP A 803 23.75 -32.90 -20.33
C ASP A 803 23.68 -31.44 -20.75
N ASN A 804 22.48 -30.87 -20.90
CA ASN A 804 22.32 -29.43 -21.18
C ASN A 804 22.91 -28.57 -20.04
N CYS A 805 22.63 -28.93 -18.79
CA CYS A 805 23.19 -28.24 -17.62
C CYS A 805 24.72 -28.29 -17.63
N LEU A 806 25.30 -29.50 -17.73
CA LEU A 806 26.76 -29.69 -17.75
C LEU A 806 27.43 -29.00 -18.94
N ASN A 807 26.87 -29.09 -20.15
CA ASN A 807 27.40 -28.37 -21.32
C ASN A 807 27.42 -26.86 -21.05
N SER A 808 26.33 -26.29 -20.53
CA SER A 808 26.26 -24.84 -20.26
C SER A 808 27.32 -24.39 -19.24
N ILE A 809 27.59 -25.19 -18.21
CA ILE A 809 28.65 -24.92 -17.22
C ILE A 809 30.02 -24.93 -17.90
N PHE A 810 30.37 -26.03 -18.58
CA PHE A 810 31.71 -26.22 -19.13
C PHE A 810 32.01 -25.34 -20.35
N GLU A 811 30.99 -24.90 -21.09
CA GLU A 811 31.17 -24.04 -22.28
C GLU A 811 31.13 -22.55 -21.96
N LYS A 812 30.30 -22.11 -21.00
CA LYS A 812 30.08 -20.67 -20.74
C LYS A 812 30.88 -20.13 -19.55
N THR A 813 31.23 -20.96 -18.57
CA THR A 813 31.91 -20.48 -17.34
C THR A 813 33.30 -19.94 -17.64
N THR A 814 33.54 -18.69 -17.23
CA THR A 814 34.84 -18.02 -17.39
C THR A 814 35.76 -18.16 -16.18
N TYR A 815 35.21 -18.40 -14.98
CA TYR A 815 35.99 -18.63 -13.78
C TYR A 815 36.91 -19.85 -13.93
N PRO A 816 38.22 -19.74 -13.63
CA PRO A 816 39.17 -20.78 -14.00
C PRO A 816 39.23 -21.98 -13.03
N LYS A 817 38.79 -21.82 -11.77
CA LYS A 817 39.07 -22.78 -10.70
C LYS A 817 37.80 -23.34 -10.06
N TYR A 818 37.15 -24.26 -10.77
CA TYR A 818 35.98 -24.97 -10.26
C TYR A 818 36.08 -26.49 -10.48
N GLU A 819 35.35 -27.22 -9.66
CA GLU A 819 35.04 -28.65 -9.84
C GLU A 819 33.51 -28.84 -9.83
N VAL A 820 33.04 -29.87 -10.50
CA VAL A 820 31.63 -30.29 -10.54
C VAL A 820 31.50 -31.62 -9.81
N ILE A 821 30.72 -31.63 -8.74
CA ILE A 821 30.40 -32.78 -7.90
C ILE A 821 28.94 -33.17 -8.16
N LEU A 822 28.74 -34.21 -8.96
CA LEU A 822 27.44 -34.78 -9.25
C LEU A 822 27.12 -35.89 -8.24
N ILE A 823 25.94 -35.84 -7.62
CA ILE A 823 25.42 -36.93 -6.78
C ILE A 823 24.30 -37.64 -7.52
N ASP A 824 24.56 -38.87 -7.95
CA ASP A 824 23.57 -39.74 -8.58
C ASP A 824 22.72 -40.44 -7.51
N ASN A 825 21.46 -40.04 -7.39
CA ASN A 825 20.49 -40.59 -6.44
C ASN A 825 19.72 -41.80 -7.03
N GLY A 826 20.48 -42.82 -7.41
CA GLY A 826 19.94 -44.07 -7.95
C GLY A 826 19.23 -43.89 -9.29
N SER A 827 19.90 -43.26 -10.27
CA SER A 827 19.41 -43.26 -11.65
C SER A 827 19.29 -44.68 -12.19
N THR A 828 18.35 -44.89 -13.10
CA THR A 828 18.08 -46.19 -13.74
C THR A 828 18.14 -46.13 -15.27
N GLU A 829 18.17 -44.93 -15.84
CA GLU A 829 18.16 -44.71 -17.28
C GLU A 829 19.56 -44.84 -17.89
N GLU A 830 19.67 -45.63 -18.97
CA GLU A 830 20.92 -45.83 -19.72
C GLU A 830 21.46 -44.50 -20.29
N GLU A 831 20.58 -43.59 -20.74
CA GLU A 831 20.96 -42.26 -21.21
C GLU A 831 21.71 -41.46 -20.14
N THR A 832 21.24 -41.52 -18.89
CA THR A 832 21.87 -40.80 -17.77
C THR A 832 23.26 -41.36 -17.47
N PHE A 833 23.41 -42.69 -17.46
CA PHE A 833 24.72 -43.32 -17.27
C PHE A 833 25.69 -42.98 -18.40
N ASN A 834 25.21 -42.94 -19.65
CA ASN A 834 26.02 -42.55 -20.81
C ASN A 834 26.52 -41.10 -20.69
N VAL A 835 25.66 -40.16 -20.28
CA VAL A 835 26.04 -38.77 -20.03
C VAL A 835 27.08 -38.67 -18.92
N ILE A 836 26.88 -39.34 -17.79
CA ILE A 836 27.83 -39.34 -16.68
C ILE A 836 29.20 -39.89 -17.13
N LYS A 837 29.21 -40.99 -17.87
CA LYS A 837 30.44 -41.58 -18.39
C LYS A 837 31.14 -40.63 -19.37
N GLN A 838 30.39 -40.04 -20.31
CA GLN A 838 30.91 -39.06 -21.26
C GLN A 838 31.61 -37.91 -20.55
N TRP A 839 31.03 -37.33 -19.50
CA TRP A 839 31.63 -36.21 -18.77
C TRP A 839 32.81 -36.60 -17.89
N LYS A 840 32.80 -37.80 -17.30
CA LYS A 840 33.99 -38.36 -16.62
C LYS A 840 35.18 -38.47 -17.59
N ASP A 841 34.93 -38.93 -18.81
CA ASP A 841 35.97 -39.09 -19.82
C ASP A 841 36.43 -37.74 -20.40
N ARG A 842 35.50 -36.80 -20.59
CA ARG A 842 35.76 -35.48 -21.21
C ARG A 842 36.43 -34.48 -20.24
N LYS A 843 36.15 -34.59 -18.95
CA LYS A 843 36.60 -33.66 -17.89
C LYS A 843 37.07 -34.38 -16.61
N PRO A 844 38.01 -35.34 -16.69
CA PRO A 844 38.36 -36.23 -15.57
C PRO A 844 38.94 -35.52 -14.33
N GLU A 845 39.56 -34.35 -14.50
CA GLU A 845 40.12 -33.58 -13.39
C GLU A 845 39.10 -32.64 -12.71
N GLN A 846 38.04 -32.27 -13.45
CA GLN A 846 37.05 -31.26 -13.01
C GLN A 846 35.70 -31.88 -12.66
N PHE A 847 35.34 -33.05 -13.20
CA PHE A 847 34.03 -33.67 -13.01
C PHE A 847 34.15 -34.96 -12.20
N ARG A 848 33.44 -35.01 -11.07
CA ARG A 848 33.33 -36.20 -10.22
C ARG A 848 31.87 -36.55 -10.03
N CYS A 849 31.57 -37.84 -10.00
CA CYS A 849 30.22 -38.32 -9.73
C CYS A 849 30.26 -39.45 -8.70
N TYR A 850 29.47 -39.28 -7.64
CA TYR A 850 29.29 -40.20 -6.53
C TYR A 850 27.86 -40.72 -6.55
N SER A 851 27.66 -41.99 -6.19
CA SER A 851 26.34 -42.59 -6.09
C SER A 851 25.88 -42.63 -4.63
N LEU A 852 24.63 -42.23 -4.39
CA LEU A 852 23.97 -42.33 -3.09
C LEU A 852 22.51 -42.72 -3.30
N ASP A 853 22.25 -44.03 -3.34
CA ASP A 853 20.91 -44.59 -3.59
C ASP A 853 20.08 -44.60 -2.29
N ILE A 854 19.34 -43.52 -2.06
CA ILE A 854 18.45 -43.33 -0.91
C ILE A 854 17.10 -42.77 -1.36
N PRO A 855 16.02 -42.84 -0.55
CA PRO A 855 14.81 -42.06 -0.83
C PRO A 855 15.17 -40.58 -1.03
N PHE A 856 14.55 -39.95 -2.05
CA PHE A 856 14.92 -38.59 -2.44
C PHE A 856 14.83 -37.62 -1.27
N ASN A 857 15.98 -37.00 -0.96
CA ASN A 857 16.12 -35.99 0.07
C ASN A 857 17.22 -35.01 -0.39
N TYR A 858 16.80 -33.86 -0.90
CA TYR A 858 17.67 -32.84 -1.45
C TYR A 858 18.74 -32.39 -0.45
N SER A 859 18.35 -32.15 0.81
CA SER A 859 19.25 -31.75 1.89
C SER A 859 20.34 -32.79 2.14
N LYS A 860 19.99 -34.07 2.27
CA LYS A 860 20.95 -35.17 2.48
C LYS A 860 21.94 -35.31 1.34
N LEU A 861 21.47 -35.22 0.09
CA LEU A 861 22.33 -35.32 -1.10
C LEU A 861 23.36 -34.19 -1.12
N ASN A 862 22.93 -32.95 -0.85
CA ASN A 862 23.82 -31.79 -0.81
C ASN A 862 24.79 -31.84 0.37
N ASN A 863 24.34 -32.20 1.57
CA ASN A 863 25.21 -32.38 2.73
C ASN A 863 26.29 -33.44 2.45
N PHE A 864 25.92 -34.56 1.85
CA PHE A 864 26.88 -35.59 1.41
C PHE A 864 27.85 -35.08 0.35
N ALA A 865 27.39 -34.28 -0.62
CA ALA A 865 28.25 -33.70 -1.63
C ALA A 865 29.31 -32.77 -1.05
N VAL A 866 28.95 -31.95 -0.06
CA VAL A 866 29.88 -31.03 0.62
C VAL A 866 31.00 -31.78 1.33
N GLN A 867 30.70 -32.95 1.92
CA GLN A 867 31.71 -33.82 2.54
C GLN A 867 32.69 -34.42 1.52
N ASN A 868 32.28 -34.52 0.25
CA ASN A 868 33.08 -35.09 -0.84
C ASN A 868 33.67 -34.04 -1.79
N SER A 869 33.60 -32.76 -1.42
CA SER A 869 34.08 -31.63 -2.23
C SER A 869 35.23 -30.89 -1.53
N ASN A 870 36.02 -30.13 -2.29
CA ASN A 870 37.23 -29.46 -1.77
C ASN A 870 37.19 -27.93 -1.90
N GLY A 871 36.14 -27.38 -2.50
CA GLY A 871 35.99 -25.96 -2.76
C GLY A 871 35.85 -25.15 -1.47
N LYS A 872 36.49 -23.98 -1.44
CA LYS A 872 36.29 -22.97 -0.40
C LYS A 872 34.89 -22.34 -0.50
N TYR A 873 34.39 -22.22 -1.73
CA TYR A 873 33.03 -21.82 -2.03
C TYR A 873 32.22 -23.03 -2.49
N LEU A 874 30.99 -23.11 -2.00
CA LEU A 874 30.02 -24.13 -2.36
C LEU A 874 28.95 -23.49 -3.23
N LEU A 875 28.70 -24.06 -4.40
CA LEU A 875 27.67 -23.60 -5.32
C LEU A 875 26.67 -24.75 -5.53
N PHE A 876 25.48 -24.62 -4.97
CA PHE A 876 24.39 -25.57 -5.15
C PHE A 876 23.60 -25.22 -6.41
N LEU A 877 23.38 -26.22 -7.27
CA LEU A 877 22.77 -26.02 -8.57
C LEU A 877 21.85 -27.20 -8.92
N ASN A 878 20.63 -26.92 -9.37
CA ASN A 878 19.74 -27.96 -9.85
C ASN A 878 20.19 -28.50 -11.22
N ASN A 879 19.93 -29.79 -11.47
CA ASN A 879 20.33 -30.46 -12.71
C ASN A 879 19.56 -30.00 -13.97
N ASP A 880 18.47 -29.26 -13.80
CA ASP A 880 17.61 -28.71 -14.84
C ASP A 880 17.76 -27.18 -15.01
N THR A 881 18.99 -26.70 -14.82
CA THR A 881 19.40 -25.32 -15.06
C THR A 881 20.23 -25.17 -16.33
N GLU A 882 20.20 -23.98 -16.95
CA GLU A 882 21.11 -23.60 -18.03
C GLU A 882 21.75 -22.24 -17.72
N VAL A 883 23.08 -22.21 -17.67
CA VAL A 883 23.84 -20.97 -17.46
C VAL A 883 23.65 -20.03 -18.65
N VAL A 884 23.37 -18.75 -18.43
CA VAL A 884 23.33 -17.72 -19.50
C VAL A 884 24.52 -16.77 -19.38
N THR A 885 24.77 -16.26 -18.17
CA THR A 885 25.85 -15.29 -17.90
C THR A 885 27.23 -15.98 -17.79
N PRO A 886 28.24 -15.65 -18.62
CA PRO A 886 29.55 -16.33 -18.60
C PRO A 886 30.40 -16.12 -17.33
N ASP A 887 30.35 -14.94 -16.71
CA ASP A 887 31.09 -14.56 -15.49
C ASP A 887 30.26 -14.77 -14.20
N TRP A 888 29.27 -15.67 -14.25
CA TRP A 888 28.35 -15.91 -13.15
C TRP A 888 29.03 -16.32 -11.84
N ILE A 889 30.05 -17.19 -11.89
CA ILE A 889 30.81 -17.61 -10.70
C ILE A 889 31.61 -16.43 -10.14
N ASP A 890 32.28 -15.67 -11.00
CA ASP A 890 33.02 -14.47 -10.61
C ASP A 890 32.10 -13.51 -9.84
N ALA A 891 30.97 -13.14 -10.44
CA ALA A 891 29.97 -12.26 -9.84
C ALA A 891 29.44 -12.76 -8.48
N MET A 892 29.25 -14.08 -8.32
CA MET A 892 28.82 -14.66 -7.06
C MET A 892 29.92 -14.63 -6.00
N ILE A 893 31.18 -14.89 -6.36
CA ILE A 893 32.34 -14.82 -5.44
C ILE A 893 32.56 -13.39 -4.95
N GLU A 894 32.39 -12.39 -5.82
CA GLU A 894 32.50 -10.97 -5.47
C GLU A 894 31.68 -10.62 -4.21
N GLN A 895 30.49 -11.21 -4.08
CA GLN A 895 29.66 -11.09 -2.89
C GLN A 895 30.00 -12.10 -1.81
N ALA A 896 30.12 -13.40 -2.14
CA ALA A 896 30.29 -14.46 -1.15
C ALA A 896 31.58 -14.33 -0.32
N GLN A 897 32.63 -13.70 -0.88
CA GLN A 897 33.87 -13.42 -0.16
C GLN A 897 33.69 -12.42 0.99
N ARG A 898 32.66 -11.57 0.93
CA ARG A 898 32.45 -10.51 1.93
C ARG A 898 32.00 -11.16 3.25
N PRO A 899 32.66 -10.87 4.39
CA PRO A 899 32.41 -11.57 5.65
C PRO A 899 30.95 -11.57 6.10
N SER A 900 30.22 -10.48 5.84
CA SER A 900 28.80 -10.29 6.20
C SER A 900 27.81 -11.10 5.36
N ILE A 901 28.22 -11.66 4.21
CA ILE A 901 27.34 -12.38 3.29
C ILE A 901 27.30 -13.87 3.63
N GLY A 902 26.08 -14.41 3.71
CA GLY A 902 25.80 -15.81 3.98
C GLY A 902 25.51 -16.61 2.71
N ALA A 903 24.51 -16.18 1.93
CA ALA A 903 24.14 -16.80 0.66
C ALA A 903 24.01 -15.77 -0.47
N VAL A 904 24.36 -16.20 -1.68
CA VAL A 904 24.27 -15.43 -2.93
C VAL A 904 23.38 -16.18 -3.90
N GLY A 905 22.29 -15.55 -4.34
CA GLY A 905 21.37 -16.06 -5.35
C GLY A 905 21.42 -15.26 -6.65
N THR A 906 20.81 -15.78 -7.70
CA THR A 906 20.84 -15.23 -9.06
C THR A 906 19.44 -14.99 -9.62
N LEU A 907 19.32 -14.28 -10.75
CA LEU A 907 18.07 -14.22 -11.51
C LEU A 907 17.83 -15.55 -12.22
N LEU A 908 16.69 -16.19 -11.94
CA LEU A 908 16.25 -17.37 -12.66
C LEU A 908 15.05 -17.04 -13.54
N LEU A 909 15.12 -17.48 -14.80
CA LEU A 909 14.08 -17.30 -15.80
C LEU A 909 13.40 -18.63 -16.13
N TYR A 910 12.11 -18.56 -16.40
CA TYR A 910 11.38 -19.58 -17.13
C TYR A 910 11.79 -19.62 -18.60
N PRO A 911 11.50 -20.71 -19.34
CA PRO A 911 11.83 -20.84 -20.76
C PRO A 911 11.16 -19.79 -21.67
N ASP A 912 10.09 -19.15 -21.19
CA ASP A 912 9.37 -18.08 -21.88
C ASP A 912 9.93 -16.68 -21.59
N ASN A 913 11.09 -16.58 -20.93
CA ASN A 913 11.75 -15.35 -20.48
C ASN A 913 10.99 -14.55 -19.41
N THR A 914 10.01 -15.17 -18.75
CA THR A 914 9.44 -14.61 -17.53
C THR A 914 10.29 -14.96 -16.31
N ILE A 915 10.22 -14.11 -15.29
CA ILE A 915 10.96 -14.28 -14.05
C ILE A 915 10.39 -15.45 -13.26
N GLN A 916 11.27 -16.35 -12.84
CA GLN A 916 10.94 -17.39 -11.87
C GLN A 916 11.41 -16.99 -10.47
N HIS A 917 12.61 -16.41 -10.35
CA HIS A 917 13.20 -16.02 -9.07
C HIS A 917 13.95 -14.70 -9.17
N ALA A 918 13.54 -13.73 -8.37
CA ALA A 918 14.25 -12.48 -8.13
C ALA A 918 14.40 -12.20 -6.62
N GLY A 919 14.76 -13.23 -5.83
CA GLY A 919 14.68 -13.25 -4.36
C GLY A 919 13.51 -14.10 -3.84
N VAL A 920 13.54 -14.46 -2.55
CA VAL A 920 12.43 -15.13 -1.85
C VAL A 920 11.96 -14.24 -0.70
N VAL A 921 10.64 -14.04 -0.63
CA VAL A 921 9.97 -13.29 0.44
C VAL A 921 9.29 -14.28 1.37
N ALA A 922 9.53 -14.16 2.68
CA ALA A 922 8.95 -15.00 3.70
C ALA A 922 7.46 -14.66 3.94
N GLY A 923 6.69 -15.68 4.31
CA GLY A 923 5.25 -15.57 4.58
C GLY A 923 4.34 -15.69 3.35
N ILE A 924 4.84 -15.44 2.12
CA ILE A 924 4.04 -15.66 0.91
C ILE A 924 3.74 -17.16 0.78
N GLY A 925 2.47 -17.52 0.58
CA GLY A 925 2.03 -18.93 0.52
C GLY A 925 2.19 -19.69 1.84
N GLY A 926 2.38 -18.99 2.96
CA GLY A 926 2.46 -19.55 4.31
C GLY A 926 3.87 -19.86 4.83
N VAL A 927 4.90 -19.83 3.97
CA VAL A 927 6.32 -20.00 4.36
C VAL A 927 7.21 -19.02 3.60
N GLY A 928 7.19 -19.07 2.27
CA GLY A 928 7.87 -18.13 1.40
C GLY A 928 7.70 -18.48 -0.07
N SER A 929 7.75 -17.46 -0.94
CA SER A 929 7.62 -17.59 -2.40
C SER A 929 8.60 -16.67 -3.12
N HIS A 930 8.81 -16.93 -4.41
CA HIS A 930 9.76 -16.18 -5.25
C HIS A 930 9.20 -14.81 -5.63
N SER A 931 9.97 -13.76 -5.37
CA SER A 931 9.63 -12.38 -5.71
C SER A 931 9.44 -12.18 -7.23
N HIS A 932 8.44 -11.39 -7.63
CA HIS A 932 8.16 -10.97 -9.01
C HIS A 932 7.97 -12.12 -10.01
N LYS A 933 7.47 -13.26 -9.53
CA LYS A 933 7.18 -14.42 -10.38
C LYS A 933 6.27 -14.03 -11.55
N HIS A 934 6.61 -14.51 -12.75
CA HIS A 934 5.94 -14.24 -14.04
C HIS A 934 6.07 -12.81 -14.59
N PHE A 935 6.82 -11.92 -13.95
CA PHE A 935 7.16 -10.63 -14.56
C PHE A 935 8.07 -10.81 -15.78
N GLN A 936 8.03 -9.87 -16.72
CA GLN A 936 8.93 -9.90 -17.87
C GLN A 936 10.36 -9.51 -17.44
N VAL A 937 11.36 -10.18 -18.00
CA VAL A 937 12.77 -9.79 -17.79
C VAL A 937 13.00 -8.32 -18.13
N GLY A 938 13.76 -7.62 -17.29
CA GLY A 938 14.02 -6.17 -17.43
C GLY A 938 12.91 -5.27 -16.89
N SER A 939 11.77 -5.82 -16.46
CA SER A 939 10.76 -5.05 -15.72
C SER A 939 11.39 -4.41 -14.49
N PRO A 940 11.03 -3.17 -14.11
CA PRO A 940 11.57 -2.56 -12.89
C PRO A 940 11.08 -3.30 -11.62
N GLY A 941 9.84 -3.78 -11.62
CA GLY A 941 9.23 -4.32 -10.41
C GLY A 941 9.08 -3.24 -9.33
N TYR A 942 9.10 -3.66 -8.06
CA TYR A 942 8.94 -2.74 -6.92
C TYR A 942 10.17 -1.84 -6.78
N PHE A 943 10.04 -0.54 -7.04
CA PHE A 943 11.13 0.44 -6.95
C PHE A 943 12.43 0.02 -7.65
N ASN A 944 12.35 -0.63 -8.83
CA ASN A 944 13.48 -1.19 -9.58
C ASN A 944 14.18 -2.40 -8.90
N HIS A 945 13.53 -3.14 -7.99
CA HIS A 945 14.11 -4.28 -7.27
C HIS A 945 14.65 -5.37 -8.19
N ILE A 946 13.96 -5.67 -9.29
CA ILE A 946 14.32 -6.79 -10.19
C ILE A 946 15.72 -6.57 -10.81
N ASN A 947 16.07 -5.33 -11.11
CA ASN A 947 17.26 -4.95 -11.89
C ASN A 947 18.48 -4.56 -11.03
N THR A 948 18.39 -4.74 -9.72
CA THR A 948 19.37 -4.24 -8.74
C THR A 948 19.75 -5.32 -7.73
N VAL A 949 20.92 -5.19 -7.13
CA VAL A 949 21.34 -6.07 -6.04
C VAL A 949 20.49 -5.74 -4.82
N ASN A 950 19.93 -6.78 -4.19
CA ASN A 950 19.09 -6.61 -2.99
C ASN A 950 19.40 -7.68 -1.96
N ASN A 951 19.27 -7.29 -0.70
CA ASN A 951 19.12 -8.24 0.38
C ASN A 951 17.73 -8.88 0.34
N PHE A 952 17.69 -10.17 0.63
CA PHE A 952 16.47 -10.93 0.87
C PHE A 952 16.65 -11.81 2.11
N SER A 953 15.56 -12.22 2.74
CA SER A 953 15.64 -13.20 3.82
C SER A 953 16.01 -14.58 3.32
N ALA A 954 15.67 -14.91 2.06
CA ALA A 954 16.12 -16.14 1.41
C ALA A 954 16.36 -15.98 -0.10
N VAL A 955 17.20 -16.87 -0.62
CA VAL A 955 17.41 -17.13 -2.05
C VAL A 955 17.31 -18.63 -2.29
N THR A 956 17.08 -19.06 -3.54
CA THR A 956 16.84 -20.48 -3.82
C THR A 956 18.11 -21.26 -4.15
N ALA A 957 18.18 -22.53 -3.70
CA ALA A 957 19.27 -23.45 -4.05
C ALA A 957 19.16 -24.05 -5.46
N ALA A 958 18.20 -23.60 -6.28
CA ALA A 958 18.28 -23.84 -7.73
C ALA A 958 19.55 -23.24 -8.33
N CYS A 959 20.05 -22.12 -7.77
CA CYS A 959 21.42 -21.62 -7.94
C CYS A 959 21.79 -20.75 -6.72
N LEU A 960 22.59 -21.30 -5.79
CA LEU A 960 22.99 -20.63 -4.55
C LEU A 960 24.48 -20.84 -4.28
N MET A 961 25.22 -19.76 -4.02
CA MET A 961 26.61 -19.83 -3.54
C MET A 961 26.71 -19.40 -2.08
N CYS A 962 27.54 -20.10 -1.31
CA CYS A 962 27.98 -19.68 0.01
C CYS A 962 29.45 -20.07 0.26
N ARG A 963 30.05 -19.54 1.32
CA ARG A 963 31.35 -20.02 1.79
C ARG A 963 31.17 -21.35 2.54
N ARG A 964 32.15 -22.25 2.42
CA ARG A 964 32.14 -23.54 3.14
C ARG A 964 32.08 -23.34 4.66
N ASP A 965 32.89 -22.45 5.20
CA ASP A 965 32.96 -22.19 6.65
C ASP A 965 31.59 -21.75 7.21
N VAL A 966 30.89 -20.89 6.47
CA VAL A 966 29.53 -20.43 6.80
C VAL A 966 28.51 -21.58 6.71
N PHE A 967 28.59 -22.41 5.67
CA PHE A 967 27.70 -23.57 5.54
C PHE A 967 27.88 -24.55 6.70
N GLU A 968 29.13 -24.82 7.08
CA GLU A 968 29.47 -25.72 8.19
C GLU A 968 29.07 -25.11 9.55
N GLU A 969 29.22 -23.79 9.73
CA GLU A 969 28.84 -23.10 10.97
C GLU A 969 27.35 -23.25 11.30
N VAL A 970 26.48 -23.17 10.29
CA VAL A 970 25.02 -23.31 10.47
C VAL A 970 24.52 -24.75 10.40
N GLY A 971 25.42 -25.72 10.24
CA GLY A 971 25.09 -27.14 10.18
C GLY A 971 24.43 -27.58 8.87
N GLY A 972 24.64 -26.84 7.78
CA GLY A 972 24.16 -27.19 6.44
C GLY A 972 22.63 -27.23 6.27
N PHE A 973 22.19 -27.96 5.24
CA PHE A 973 20.77 -28.11 4.93
C PHE A 973 20.05 -29.03 5.94
N GLU A 974 18.81 -28.68 6.27
CA GLU A 974 17.97 -29.46 7.19
C GLU A 974 17.44 -30.73 6.52
N GLU A 975 17.80 -31.88 7.07
CA GLU A 975 17.50 -33.18 6.48
C GLU A 975 16.04 -33.61 6.69
N GLU A 976 15.33 -32.99 7.63
CA GLU A 976 13.88 -33.12 7.81
C GLU A 976 13.06 -32.38 6.72
N LEU A 977 13.73 -31.58 5.88
CA LEU A 977 13.15 -30.89 4.72
C LEU A 977 13.61 -31.53 3.40
N PRO A 978 13.18 -32.75 3.07
CA PRO A 978 13.68 -33.50 1.93
C PRO A 978 13.41 -32.86 0.57
N VAL A 979 12.37 -32.04 0.43
CA VAL A 979 11.87 -31.63 -0.88
C VAL A 979 11.58 -30.14 -0.99
N ALA A 980 10.93 -29.54 0.00
CA ALA A 980 10.54 -28.14 -0.02
C ALA A 980 11.20 -27.34 1.12
N PHE A 981 11.43 -26.06 0.89
CA PHE A 981 11.91 -25.08 1.87
C PHE A 981 13.29 -25.34 2.50
N ASN A 982 14.05 -26.35 2.04
CA ASN A 982 15.39 -26.62 2.55
C ASN A 982 16.35 -25.44 2.36
N ASP A 983 16.27 -24.77 1.22
CA ASP A 983 17.02 -23.56 0.88
C ASP A 983 16.56 -22.35 1.70
N VAL A 984 15.26 -22.22 1.92
CA VAL A 984 14.67 -21.19 2.78
C VAL A 984 15.11 -21.37 4.25
N ASP A 985 15.06 -22.59 4.80
CA ASP A 985 15.57 -22.88 6.16
C ASP A 985 17.05 -22.55 6.25
N PHE A 986 17.87 -23.01 5.31
CA PHE A 986 19.30 -22.69 5.28
C PHE A 986 19.54 -21.17 5.29
N CYS A 987 18.84 -20.41 4.45
CA CYS A 987 18.92 -18.96 4.44
C CYS A 987 18.48 -18.31 5.76
N PHE A 988 17.46 -18.85 6.43
CA PHE A 988 17.00 -18.35 7.72
C PHE A 988 18.00 -18.64 8.85
N LYS A 989 18.68 -19.79 8.84
CA LYS A 989 19.80 -20.06 9.76
C LYS A 989 20.92 -19.02 9.60
N LEU A 990 21.22 -18.63 8.36
CA LEU A 990 22.22 -17.58 8.07
C LEU A 990 21.78 -16.23 8.64
N VAL A 991 20.52 -15.84 8.44
CA VAL A 991 19.96 -14.59 8.99
C VAL A 991 19.99 -14.60 10.52
N GLU A 992 19.65 -15.71 11.17
CA GLU A 992 19.70 -15.84 12.64
C GLU A 992 21.13 -15.67 13.20
N LYS A 993 22.15 -16.07 12.43
CA LYS A 993 23.56 -15.85 12.74
C LYS A 993 24.08 -14.44 12.45
N GLY A 994 23.25 -13.58 11.87
CA GLY A 994 23.60 -12.20 11.51
C GLY A 994 24.18 -12.04 10.11
N TYR A 995 24.25 -13.10 9.30
CA TYR A 995 24.62 -12.98 7.89
C TYR A 995 23.48 -12.38 7.07
N LYS A 996 23.83 -11.81 5.92
CA LYS A 996 22.89 -11.30 4.92
C LYS A 996 22.88 -12.19 3.69
N ASN A 997 21.70 -12.44 3.13
CA ASN A 997 21.57 -13.09 1.83
C ASN A 997 21.38 -12.02 0.75
N VAL A 998 21.94 -12.24 -0.42
CA VAL A 998 21.96 -11.26 -1.51
C VAL A 998 21.56 -11.89 -2.84
N TYR A 999 20.75 -11.16 -3.60
CA TYR A 999 20.30 -11.52 -4.93
C TYR A 999 21.06 -10.72 -6.00
N LEU A 1000 21.49 -11.39 -7.07
CA LEU A 1000 22.22 -10.79 -8.20
C LEU A 1000 21.34 -10.74 -9.46
N PRO A 1001 20.94 -9.54 -9.93
CA PRO A 1001 20.06 -9.39 -11.09
C PRO A 1001 20.76 -9.61 -12.44
N HIS A 1002 22.08 -9.44 -12.48
CA HIS A 1002 22.88 -9.50 -13.69
C HIS A 1002 23.46 -10.90 -13.96
N VAL A 1003 23.29 -11.82 -13.01
CA VAL A 1003 23.62 -13.24 -13.17
C VAL A 1003 22.34 -13.98 -13.54
N VAL A 1004 22.25 -14.42 -14.78
CA VAL A 1004 21.03 -14.99 -15.36
C VAL A 1004 21.24 -16.46 -15.68
N LEU A 1005 20.27 -17.29 -15.28
CA LEU A 1005 20.16 -18.69 -15.65
C LEU A 1005 18.72 -19.01 -16.04
N TYR A 1006 18.53 -19.98 -16.91
CA TYR A 1006 17.22 -20.63 -17.06
C TYR A 1006 17.08 -21.76 -16.05
N HIS A 1007 15.87 -21.96 -15.54
CA HIS A 1007 15.53 -23.12 -14.73
C HIS A 1007 14.22 -23.71 -15.25
N TYR A 1008 14.27 -24.98 -15.66
CA TYR A 1008 13.18 -25.62 -16.38
C TYR A 1008 12.06 -26.20 -15.50
N GLU A 1009 12.15 -25.99 -14.17
CA GLU A 1009 11.24 -26.32 -13.05
C GLU A 1009 10.41 -27.60 -13.16
N SER A 1010 10.53 -28.45 -12.14
CA SER A 1010 9.67 -29.63 -11.94
C SER A 1010 9.65 -30.64 -13.09
N LYS A 1011 10.55 -30.53 -14.07
CA LYS A 1011 10.72 -31.56 -15.11
C LYS A 1011 11.20 -32.90 -14.53
N SER A 1012 12.00 -32.86 -13.47
CA SER A 1012 12.49 -34.05 -12.76
C SER A 1012 11.58 -34.54 -11.64
N ARG A 1013 10.75 -33.66 -11.07
CA ARG A 1013 9.90 -33.95 -9.90
C ARG A 1013 8.42 -34.21 -10.21
N GLY A 1014 7.87 -33.60 -11.26
CA GLY A 1014 6.42 -33.57 -11.52
C GLY A 1014 5.64 -32.66 -10.56
N LEU A 1015 4.31 -32.58 -10.72
CA LEU A 1015 3.43 -31.74 -9.91
C LEU A 1015 3.22 -32.31 -8.48
N GLU A 1016 2.76 -31.49 -7.54
CA GLU A 1016 2.37 -31.91 -6.17
C GLU A 1016 0.93 -32.47 -6.17
N ASP A 1017 0.74 -33.60 -6.84
CA ASP A 1017 -0.58 -34.13 -7.23
C ASP A 1017 -1.01 -35.43 -6.52
N THR A 1018 -0.13 -36.02 -5.68
CA THR A 1018 -0.45 -37.25 -4.94
C THR A 1018 -0.73 -36.98 -3.45
N PRO A 1019 -1.56 -37.80 -2.78
CA PRO A 1019 -1.83 -37.66 -1.35
C PRO A 1019 -0.57 -37.67 -0.48
N GLU A 1020 0.44 -38.46 -0.83
CA GLU A 1020 1.71 -38.56 -0.10
C GLU A 1020 2.54 -37.28 -0.25
N LYS A 1021 2.58 -36.71 -1.46
CA LYS A 1021 3.22 -35.43 -1.78
C LYS A 1021 2.56 -34.27 -1.01
N LEU A 1022 1.23 -34.24 -0.99
CA LEU A 1022 0.44 -33.27 -0.22
C LEU A 1022 0.67 -33.42 1.30
N ALA A 1023 0.67 -34.64 1.82
CA ALA A 1023 0.94 -34.89 3.24
C ALA A 1023 2.38 -34.50 3.63
N ARG A 1024 3.35 -34.64 2.71
CA ARG A 1024 4.74 -34.20 2.92
C ARG A 1024 4.85 -32.69 2.95
N ILE A 1025 4.34 -31.97 1.93
CA ILE A 1025 4.44 -30.51 1.87
C ILE A 1025 3.73 -29.84 3.07
N ILE A 1026 2.62 -30.41 3.55
CA ILE A 1026 1.96 -29.95 4.78
C ILE A 1026 2.90 -30.08 5.99
N ARG A 1027 3.61 -31.21 6.10
CA ARG A 1027 4.56 -31.46 7.20
C ARG A 1027 5.75 -30.50 7.17
N GLU A 1028 6.35 -30.31 6.00
CA GLU A 1028 7.45 -29.36 5.77
C GLU A 1028 6.99 -27.92 6.05
N THR A 1029 5.77 -27.56 5.65
CA THR A 1029 5.14 -26.26 5.96
C THR A 1029 4.99 -26.06 7.47
N ILE A 1030 4.42 -27.04 8.18
CA ILE A 1030 4.24 -26.96 9.64
C ILE A 1030 5.59 -26.84 10.35
N TYR A 1031 6.60 -27.58 9.90
CA TYR A 1031 7.97 -27.46 10.42
C TYR A 1031 8.48 -26.01 10.31
N MET A 1032 8.41 -25.44 9.10
CA MET A 1032 8.88 -24.07 8.83
C MET A 1032 8.10 -23.05 9.65
N GLN A 1033 6.78 -23.16 9.71
CA GLN A 1033 5.93 -22.24 10.47
C GLN A 1033 6.21 -22.31 11.97
N ASN A 1034 6.52 -23.48 12.52
CA ASN A 1034 6.83 -23.63 13.94
C ASN A 1034 8.23 -23.11 14.27
N LYS A 1035 9.24 -23.48 13.47
CA LYS A 1035 10.64 -23.13 13.74
C LYS A 1035 10.94 -21.66 13.43
N TRP A 1036 10.44 -21.17 12.30
CA TRP A 1036 10.81 -19.86 11.75
C TRP A 1036 9.68 -18.84 11.80
N LYS A 1037 8.71 -19.03 12.70
CA LYS A 1037 7.55 -18.13 12.87
C LYS A 1037 7.93 -16.65 12.87
N LYS A 1038 8.99 -16.30 13.61
CA LYS A 1038 9.43 -14.91 13.76
C LYS A 1038 9.78 -14.24 12.42
N ILE A 1039 10.54 -14.94 11.57
CA ILE A 1039 10.97 -14.44 10.25
C ILE A 1039 9.82 -14.50 9.25
N ILE A 1040 9.00 -15.56 9.30
CA ILE A 1040 7.84 -15.72 8.42
C ILE A 1040 6.79 -14.62 8.66
N ASP A 1041 6.53 -14.29 9.93
CA ASP A 1041 5.57 -13.24 10.29
C ASP A 1041 6.13 -11.83 10.05
N ASN A 1042 7.45 -11.66 10.17
CA ASN A 1042 8.14 -10.38 10.08
C ASN A 1042 9.46 -10.55 9.31
N ASP A 1043 9.32 -10.65 7.98
CA ASP A 1043 10.48 -10.70 7.09
C ASP A 1043 11.21 -9.34 7.12
N PRO A 1044 12.47 -9.26 7.58
CA PRO A 1044 13.20 -8.00 7.67
C PRO A 1044 13.45 -7.35 6.29
N CYS A 1045 13.44 -8.11 5.20
CA CYS A 1045 13.65 -7.59 3.85
C CYS A 1045 12.32 -7.24 3.14
N TYR A 1046 11.18 -7.27 3.84
CA TYR A 1046 9.86 -7.03 3.26
C TYR A 1046 8.97 -6.21 4.20
N ASN A 1047 8.35 -5.16 3.67
CA ASN A 1047 7.52 -4.28 4.50
C ASN A 1047 6.18 -4.95 4.89
N PRO A 1048 5.71 -4.82 6.14
CA PRO A 1048 4.46 -5.44 6.60
C PRO A 1048 3.18 -4.91 5.92
N HIS A 1049 3.23 -3.76 5.26
CA HIS A 1049 2.10 -3.18 4.51
C HIS A 1049 1.98 -3.69 3.07
N LEU A 1050 2.87 -4.58 2.66
CA LEU A 1050 2.81 -5.25 1.37
C LEU A 1050 2.17 -6.64 1.53
N THR A 1051 1.45 -7.07 0.50
CA THR A 1051 0.68 -8.31 0.57
C THR A 1051 1.56 -9.54 0.67
N ARG A 1052 1.08 -10.55 1.41
CA ARG A 1052 1.65 -11.90 1.44
C ARG A 1052 0.80 -12.91 0.65
N LYS A 1053 -0.18 -12.43 -0.11
CA LYS A 1053 -1.08 -13.26 -0.92
C LYS A 1053 -0.63 -13.41 -2.38
N ALA A 1054 0.26 -12.55 -2.84
CA ALA A 1054 0.76 -12.53 -4.21
C ALA A 1054 2.24 -12.09 -4.26
N GLU A 1055 2.97 -12.47 -5.32
CA GLU A 1055 4.40 -12.18 -5.49
C GLU A 1055 4.72 -10.80 -6.12
N ASN A 1056 3.76 -9.86 -6.13
CA ASN A 1056 3.84 -8.63 -6.93
C ASN A 1056 4.09 -7.33 -6.14
N TYR A 1057 4.26 -7.40 -4.80
CA TYR A 1057 4.45 -6.23 -3.92
C TYR A 1057 3.27 -5.25 -3.97
N SER A 1058 2.04 -5.73 -4.19
CA SER A 1058 0.85 -4.88 -4.01
C SER A 1058 0.62 -4.59 -2.53
N ILE A 1059 -0.10 -3.49 -2.24
CA ILE A 1059 -0.44 -3.07 -0.88
C ILE A 1059 -1.40 -4.09 -0.24
N GLU A 1060 -1.21 -4.42 1.04
CA GLU A 1060 -2.16 -5.22 1.83
C GLU A 1060 -3.27 -4.29 2.36
N ILE A 1061 -4.51 -4.47 1.88
CA ILE A 1061 -5.68 -3.68 2.30
C ILE A 1061 -6.36 -4.30 3.53
#